data_AF-A0A364NCS4-F1
#
_entry.id   AF-A0A364NCS4-F1
#
_cell.length_a   1.000
_cell.length_b   1.000
_cell.length_c   1.000
_cell.angle_alpha   90.00
_cell.angle_beta   90.00
_cell.angle_gamma   90.00
#
_symmetry.space_group_name_H-M   'P 1'
#
loop_
_entity.id
_entity.type
_entity.pdbx_description
1 polymer ?
#
loop_
_entity_poly.entity_id
_entity_poly.type
_entity_poly.pdbx_seq_one_letter_code
_entity_poly.pdbx_strand_id
1 'polypeptide(L)'
;MTTIEVAGDGVALLYCAIILLVLSWLIFSMRVGVRVWRKAWGMDDYLMLAGILLFSVTAALCIVCSFYGSGQLAADVPPATIAIGTKLFYIAEYFYAVGAMFIKISVAVALLRIAATRPIFKWVLWALIGATTIAAFVFCIGIANICHPINTLWGESNGTCNLQLNTNVSLFYSAIEITADFSLSILPAILLWNVQMKASVKASVVVMLALASFASTATIIRLKYLTLYSDPGEFMFSTGKIGLWSLIEEGIGLIAGSLPALRPLLSLRIRVYAGSNTPASGGRAYPSGSHHIQPSARSRGIVMDTFQTLGDHDDGEADQSDGDSQKNIIKETKFTVTSTVAGTKGDAKMKAAMISRNCLSAPRNFVPVLTQSARAPVRSFSATRPAASEMDAAAFGEQHIAKGIGRLTKHVFEDGKGTYITTDKGVKLLDITAGIGVVNLGHCHPKVSAAAAAQCNKITHAQVNIGFSSTQIALLKELIPILPHESLDTVFFWNSGAEAVEAAVKLARAATKKPNIIVMQGSYHGRTNATASMTRSKTIYGEGHGPLMGGVFASAFPYYSQFGLSPETPTDKLVEQALMQMRLTLQQQTSPSDTAAIILEPVLGEGGYVPAPPAFLHGLRQICDENNILLIADEVQSGMGRTGKMWFVQESGVRPDILIFAKGIANGFPLSGIASSKKLMDLQKPGSMGGTYAGNAVACAAATATIKAFQEEKILDNVAARSKQIFSFLRDLKASGTKAGNLIEDIRGSGLMVGVQFANPELQRDSSNTASRHSQSQPQVAPKIVQECVKRDMLLLSTSVFDVLRFIPPLTISEEEMSKACNIFKESLEAVAKDM
;
A
#
# COMPACT_ATOMS: atom_id res chain seq x y z
N MET A 1 -26.89 38.68 49.61
CA MET A 1 -26.83 39.09 48.18
C MET A 1 -28.00 38.44 47.47
N THR A 2 -28.75 39.18 46.67
CA THR A 2 -29.86 38.66 45.85
C THR A 2 -29.34 38.34 44.46
N THR A 3 -29.19 37.07 44.14
CA THR A 3 -29.05 36.59 42.76
C THR A 3 -30.35 36.85 41.99
N ILE A 4 -30.26 37.04 40.67
CA ILE A 4 -31.44 37.13 39.80
C ILE A 4 -31.72 35.80 39.11
N GLU A 5 -32.92 35.67 38.53
CA GLU A 5 -33.26 34.52 37.69
C GLU A 5 -32.42 34.55 36.40
N VAL A 6 -32.04 33.37 35.91
CA VAL A 6 -31.20 33.23 34.73
C VAL A 6 -32.10 33.24 33.50
N ALA A 7 -32.10 34.36 32.78
CA ALA A 7 -32.87 34.57 31.57
C ALA A 7 -31.96 34.84 30.35
N GLY A 8 -32.57 34.97 29.16
CA GLY A 8 -31.88 35.30 27.93
C GLY A 8 -30.77 34.29 27.57
N ASP A 9 -29.62 34.82 27.12
CA ASP A 9 -28.48 33.99 26.74
C ASP A 9 -27.71 33.40 27.94
N GLY A 10 -27.97 33.91 29.16
CA GLY A 10 -27.43 33.34 30.40
C GLY A 10 -27.87 31.89 30.62
N VAL A 11 -29.04 31.50 30.12
CA VAL A 11 -29.54 30.11 30.18
C VAL A 11 -28.64 29.18 29.37
N ALA A 12 -28.24 29.60 28.17
CA ALA A 12 -27.34 28.83 27.32
C ALA A 12 -25.93 28.76 27.91
N LEU A 13 -25.42 29.87 28.46
CA LEU A 13 -24.14 29.92 29.18
C LEU A 13 -24.11 28.92 30.35
N LEU A 14 -25.12 28.98 31.24
CA LEU A 14 -25.23 28.15 32.43
C LEU A 14 -25.21 26.65 32.11
N TYR A 15 -26.11 26.18 31.24
CA TYR A 15 -26.19 24.76 30.91
C TYR A 15 -24.95 24.28 30.15
N CYS A 16 -24.41 25.08 29.23
CA CYS A 16 -23.20 24.70 28.49
C CYS A 16 -21.98 24.59 29.41
N ALA A 17 -21.80 25.54 30.35
CA ALA A 17 -20.73 25.50 31.34
C ALA A 17 -20.79 24.24 32.21
N ILE A 18 -21.97 23.88 32.74
CA ILE A 18 -22.17 22.67 33.55
C ILE A 18 -21.85 21.40 32.74
N ILE A 19 -22.39 21.31 31.52
CA ILE A 19 -22.21 20.12 30.65
C ILE A 19 -20.75 19.94 30.25
N LEU A 20 -20.07 21.01 29.81
CA LEU A 20 -18.67 20.93 29.38
C LEU A 20 -17.72 20.70 30.56
N LEU A 21 -18.00 21.24 31.75
CA LEU A 21 -17.22 20.96 32.96
C LEU A 21 -17.27 19.47 33.33
N VAL A 22 -18.47 18.88 33.37
CA VAL A 22 -18.66 17.45 33.69
C VAL A 22 -18.02 16.56 32.62
N LEU A 23 -18.22 16.85 31.34
CA LEU A 23 -17.62 16.08 30.24
C LEU A 23 -16.09 16.18 30.22
N SER A 24 -15.53 17.35 30.49
CA SER A 24 -14.08 17.57 30.53
C SER A 24 -13.44 16.77 31.66
N TRP A 25 -14.00 16.79 32.86
CA TRP A 25 -13.50 15.98 33.98
C TRP A 25 -13.62 14.48 33.72
N LEU A 26 -14.74 14.02 33.14
CA LEU A 26 -14.91 12.61 32.77
C LEU A 26 -13.85 12.15 31.75
N ILE A 27 -13.63 12.93 30.69
CA ILE A 27 -12.66 12.62 29.63
C ILE A 27 -11.21 12.71 30.15
N PHE A 28 -10.90 13.70 30.99
CA PHE A 28 -9.59 13.84 31.61
C PHE A 28 -9.29 12.73 32.63
N SER A 29 -10.26 12.33 33.46
CA SER A 29 -10.12 11.19 34.37
C SER A 29 -9.86 9.89 33.61
N MET A 30 -10.53 9.67 32.46
CA MET A 30 -10.21 8.54 31.58
C MET A 30 -8.79 8.65 30.99
N ARG A 31 -8.33 9.85 30.60
CA ARG A 31 -6.95 10.09 30.11
C ARG A 31 -5.93 9.70 31.17
N VAL A 32 -6.09 10.19 32.40
CA VAL A 32 -5.24 9.84 33.56
C VAL A 32 -5.24 8.33 33.77
N GLY A 33 -6.42 7.69 33.82
CA GLY A 33 -6.54 6.24 33.98
C GLY A 33 -5.79 5.43 32.92
N VAL A 34 -5.85 5.83 31.65
CA VAL A 34 -5.11 5.15 30.56
C VAL A 34 -3.62 5.44 30.61
N ARG A 35 -3.21 6.70 30.87
CA ARG A 35 -1.79 7.09 30.99
C ARG A 35 -1.10 6.30 32.11
N VAL A 36 -1.75 6.15 33.25
CA VAL A 36 -1.28 5.32 34.38
C VAL A 36 -1.28 3.83 34.02
N TRP A 37 -2.37 3.30 33.45
CA TRP A 37 -2.46 1.89 33.05
C TRP A 37 -1.37 1.48 32.05
N ARG A 38 -1.03 2.38 31.11
CA ARG A 38 -0.01 2.15 30.08
C ARG A 38 1.39 2.62 30.45
N LYS A 39 1.60 3.18 31.67
CA LYS A 39 2.86 3.78 32.13
C LYS A 39 3.45 4.79 31.12
N ALA A 40 2.59 5.58 30.47
CA ALA A 40 2.94 6.40 29.31
C ALA A 40 2.69 7.90 29.57
N TRP A 41 2.96 8.36 30.79
CA TRP A 41 2.79 9.75 31.23
C TRP A 41 3.85 10.68 30.61
N GLY A 42 3.51 11.94 30.36
CA GLY A 42 4.49 12.94 29.92
C GLY A 42 4.08 14.40 30.14
N MET A 43 4.91 15.32 29.65
CA MET A 43 4.73 16.78 29.81
C MET A 43 3.36 17.30 29.35
N ASP A 44 2.79 16.70 28.30
CA ASP A 44 1.45 17.04 27.79
C ASP A 44 0.34 16.72 28.79
N ASP A 45 0.50 15.71 29.64
CA ASP A 45 -0.49 15.37 30.67
C ASP A 45 -0.44 16.34 31.85
N TYR A 46 0.75 16.83 32.23
CA TYR A 46 0.89 17.92 33.22
C TYR A 46 0.33 19.25 32.70
N LEU A 47 0.58 19.59 31.43
CA LEU A 47 0.01 20.79 30.79
C LEU A 47 -1.52 20.69 30.67
N MET A 48 -2.07 19.52 30.36
CA MET A 48 -3.52 19.31 30.34
C MET A 48 -4.13 19.35 31.75
N LEU A 49 -3.40 18.91 32.79
CA LEU A 49 -3.82 19.06 34.18
C LEU A 49 -3.93 20.54 34.58
N ALA A 50 -2.96 21.38 34.20
CA ALA A 50 -3.06 22.82 34.39
C ALA A 50 -4.27 23.41 33.63
N GLY A 51 -4.45 23.01 32.37
CA GLY A 51 -5.58 23.42 31.54
C GLY A 51 -6.95 23.11 32.16
N ILE A 52 -7.20 21.88 32.62
CA ILE A 52 -8.50 21.52 33.21
C ILE A 52 -8.77 22.22 34.55
N LEU A 53 -7.73 22.47 35.37
CA LEU A 53 -7.88 23.20 36.62
C LEU A 53 -8.27 24.66 36.37
N LEU A 54 -7.65 25.32 35.39
CA LEU A 54 -7.98 26.69 35.00
C LEU A 54 -9.36 26.78 34.35
N PHE A 55 -9.68 25.90 33.38
CA PHE A 55 -11.01 25.78 32.78
C PHE A 55 -12.11 25.54 33.83
N SER A 56 -11.82 24.80 34.91
CA SER A 56 -12.77 24.60 36.01
C SER A 56 -13.09 25.90 36.76
N VAL A 57 -12.11 26.81 36.89
CA VAL A 57 -12.32 28.15 37.45
C VAL A 57 -13.11 29.01 36.46
N THR A 58 -12.76 29.02 35.17
CA THR A 58 -13.52 29.73 34.12
C THR A 58 -14.99 29.30 34.11
N ALA A 59 -15.27 28.00 34.06
CA ALA A 59 -16.61 27.44 34.04
C ALA A 59 -17.39 27.78 35.33
N ALA A 60 -16.77 27.67 36.50
CA ALA A 60 -17.41 28.04 37.77
C ALA A 60 -17.75 29.54 37.82
N LEU A 61 -16.86 30.42 37.37
CA LEU A 61 -17.11 31.86 37.30
C LEU A 61 -18.24 32.20 36.32
N CYS A 62 -18.29 31.56 35.15
CA CYS A 62 -19.39 31.74 34.19
C CYS A 62 -20.74 31.22 34.72
N ILE A 63 -20.75 30.07 35.42
CA ILE A 63 -21.95 29.55 36.10
C ILE A 63 -22.47 30.58 37.11
N VAL A 64 -21.60 31.12 37.97
CA VAL A 64 -22.00 32.13 38.96
C VAL A 64 -22.42 33.43 38.27
N CYS A 65 -21.68 33.91 37.27
CA CYS A 65 -21.99 35.14 36.54
C CYS A 65 -23.35 35.09 35.79
N SER A 66 -23.82 33.89 35.42
CA SER A 66 -25.18 33.69 34.88
C SER A 66 -26.28 34.14 35.85
N PHE A 67 -26.08 33.95 37.17
CA PHE A 67 -26.97 34.44 38.24
C PHE A 67 -26.75 35.93 38.62
N TYR A 68 -25.76 36.58 38.01
CA TYR A 68 -25.48 38.02 38.11
C TYR A 68 -25.68 38.75 36.76
N GLY A 69 -26.56 38.22 35.89
CA GLY A 69 -27.06 38.93 34.71
C GLY A 69 -26.26 38.76 33.41
N SER A 70 -25.31 37.82 33.36
CA SER A 70 -24.65 37.49 32.09
C SER A 70 -25.67 36.99 31.05
N GLY A 71 -25.68 37.59 29.85
CA GLY A 71 -26.62 37.26 28.79
C GLY A 71 -28.00 37.91 28.90
N GLN A 72 -28.15 38.94 29.74
CA GLN A 72 -29.36 39.76 29.90
C GLN A 72 -29.03 41.25 29.62
N LEU A 73 -30.01 42.04 29.18
CA LEU A 73 -29.81 43.45 28.86
C LEU A 73 -29.62 44.27 30.15
N ALA A 74 -28.79 45.33 30.10
CA ALA A 74 -28.52 46.15 31.29
C ALA A 74 -29.76 46.90 31.85
N ALA A 75 -30.84 47.00 31.07
CA ALA A 75 -32.12 47.54 31.51
C ALA A 75 -32.91 46.59 32.45
N ASP A 76 -32.69 45.28 32.31
CA ASP A 76 -33.43 44.23 33.05
C ASP A 76 -32.71 43.80 34.34
N VAL A 77 -31.44 44.20 34.51
CA VAL A 77 -30.54 43.75 35.59
C VAL A 77 -30.25 44.90 36.58
N PRO A 78 -30.40 44.71 37.91
CA PRO A 78 -30.09 45.76 38.88
C PRO A 78 -28.62 46.23 38.81
N PRO A 79 -28.30 47.53 38.89
CA PRO A 79 -26.92 48.03 38.73
C PRO A 79 -25.89 47.42 39.70
N ALA A 80 -26.28 47.11 40.94
CA ALA A 80 -25.41 46.41 41.89
C ALA A 80 -25.13 44.94 41.51
N THR A 81 -26.03 44.32 40.73
CA THR A 81 -25.86 42.98 40.17
C THR A 81 -24.92 43.04 38.96
N ILE A 82 -25.08 44.05 38.09
CA ILE A 82 -24.17 44.32 36.95
C ILE A 82 -22.72 44.48 37.43
N ALA A 83 -22.47 45.28 38.47
CA ALA A 83 -21.12 45.47 39.02
C ALA A 83 -20.45 44.14 39.43
N ILE A 84 -21.19 43.25 40.10
CA ILE A 84 -20.70 41.93 40.51
C ILE A 84 -20.48 41.03 39.28
N GLY A 85 -21.41 41.04 38.32
CA GLY A 85 -21.29 40.31 37.05
C GLY A 85 -20.05 40.69 36.26
N THR A 86 -19.83 41.99 36.01
CA THR A 86 -18.64 42.52 35.34
C THR A 86 -17.36 42.10 36.06
N LYS A 87 -17.32 42.20 37.40
CA LYS A 87 -16.16 41.80 38.22
C LYS A 87 -15.85 40.30 38.11
N LEU A 88 -16.87 39.44 38.09
CA LEU A 88 -16.72 37.99 37.91
C LEU A 88 -16.28 37.62 36.49
N PHE A 89 -16.84 38.27 35.47
CA PHE A 89 -16.49 38.02 34.07
C PHE A 89 -15.07 38.46 33.75
N TYR A 90 -14.65 39.64 34.21
CA TYR A 90 -13.28 40.14 34.13
C TYR A 90 -12.26 39.15 34.73
N ILE A 91 -12.58 38.54 35.88
CA ILE A 91 -11.72 37.50 36.48
C ILE A 91 -11.70 36.24 35.59
N ALA A 92 -12.84 35.83 35.03
CA ALA A 92 -12.92 34.66 34.16
C ALA A 92 -12.09 34.79 32.87
N GLU A 93 -11.95 36.00 32.31
CA GLU A 93 -11.14 36.27 31.12
C GLU A 93 -9.67 35.87 31.31
N TYR A 94 -9.09 36.09 32.50
CA TYR A 94 -7.73 35.63 32.83
C TYR A 94 -7.61 34.11 32.87
N PHE A 95 -8.54 33.42 33.54
CA PHE A 95 -8.51 31.96 33.66
C PHE A 95 -8.73 31.29 32.30
N TYR A 96 -9.59 31.86 31.46
CA TYR A 96 -9.76 31.47 30.05
C TYR A 96 -8.46 31.60 29.24
N ALA A 97 -7.81 32.77 29.25
CA ALA A 97 -6.65 33.00 28.38
C ALA A 97 -5.42 32.15 28.77
N VAL A 98 -5.23 31.91 30.07
CA VAL A 98 -4.15 31.03 30.56
C VAL A 98 -4.54 29.55 30.41
N GLY A 99 -5.82 29.21 30.58
CA GLY A 99 -6.35 27.85 30.38
C GLY A 99 -6.23 27.37 28.94
N ALA A 100 -6.74 28.15 27.98
CA ALA A 100 -6.61 27.90 26.55
C ALA A 100 -5.14 27.76 26.11
N MET A 101 -4.24 28.62 26.61
CA MET A 101 -2.80 28.50 26.38
C MET A 101 -2.25 27.13 26.84
N PHE A 102 -2.54 26.69 28.07
CA PHE A 102 -2.07 25.38 28.56
C PHE A 102 -2.67 24.20 27.79
N ILE A 103 -3.95 24.28 27.40
CA ILE A 103 -4.63 23.27 26.57
C ILE A 103 -3.94 23.15 25.20
N LYS A 104 -3.71 24.26 24.50
CA LYS A 104 -3.14 24.25 23.14
C LYS A 104 -1.65 23.91 23.13
N ILE A 105 -0.88 24.32 24.14
CA ILE A 105 0.52 23.87 24.32
C ILE A 105 0.58 22.36 24.65
N SER A 106 -0.34 21.81 25.46
CA SER A 106 -0.43 20.34 25.69
C SER A 106 -0.60 19.58 24.37
N VAL A 107 -1.51 20.03 23.50
CA VAL A 107 -1.71 19.44 22.16
C VAL A 107 -0.46 19.58 21.30
N ALA A 108 0.16 20.76 21.23
CA ALA A 108 1.39 20.98 20.47
C ALA A 108 2.55 20.08 20.94
N VAL A 109 2.72 19.90 22.26
CA VAL A 109 3.73 19.00 22.86
C VAL A 109 3.43 17.53 22.56
N ALA A 110 2.16 17.11 22.56
CA ALA A 110 1.76 15.77 22.14
C ALA A 110 2.08 15.52 20.65
N LEU A 111 1.89 16.53 19.79
CA LEU A 111 2.26 16.45 18.37
C LEU A 111 3.77 16.50 18.13
N LEU A 112 4.55 17.24 18.93
CA LEU A 112 6.01 17.30 18.81
C LEU A 112 6.66 15.92 18.98
N ARG A 113 6.16 15.07 19.88
CA ARG A 113 6.64 13.68 20.01
C ARG A 113 6.34 12.81 18.79
N ILE A 114 5.26 13.10 18.05
CA ILE A 114 4.89 12.37 16.83
C ILE A 114 5.67 12.89 15.61
N ALA A 115 5.96 14.20 15.56
CA ALA A 115 6.68 14.88 14.50
C ALA A 115 8.23 14.68 14.55
N ALA A 116 8.72 13.73 15.35
CA ALA A 116 10.14 13.53 15.66
C ALA A 116 11.07 13.45 14.42
N THR A 117 10.57 12.94 13.28
CA THR A 117 11.33 12.68 12.05
C THR A 117 11.22 13.76 10.97
N ARG A 118 10.49 14.87 11.18
CA ARG A 118 10.32 15.95 10.17
C ARG A 118 10.62 17.34 10.73
N PRO A 119 11.78 17.96 10.39
CA PRO A 119 12.22 19.21 11.04
C PRO A 119 11.27 20.39 10.80
N ILE A 120 10.68 20.51 9.61
CA ILE A 120 9.71 21.58 9.29
C ILE A 120 8.52 21.56 10.25
N PHE A 121 7.99 20.38 10.58
CA PHE A 121 6.84 20.24 11.49
C PHE A 121 7.20 20.62 12.93
N LYS A 122 8.44 20.35 13.37
CA LYS A 122 8.94 20.80 14.69
C LYS A 122 8.99 22.32 14.77
N TRP A 123 9.55 22.99 13.76
CA TRP A 123 9.64 24.45 13.73
C TRP A 123 8.27 25.14 13.76
N VAL A 124 7.30 24.62 13.00
CA VAL A 124 5.93 25.15 13.04
C VAL A 124 5.29 24.95 14.42
N LEU A 125 5.42 23.77 15.03
CA LEU A 125 4.87 23.52 16.37
C LEU A 125 5.51 24.39 17.46
N TRP A 126 6.82 24.63 17.41
CA TRP A 126 7.48 25.56 18.33
C TRP A 126 7.07 27.02 18.11
N ALA A 127 6.90 27.45 16.85
CA ALA A 127 6.39 28.79 16.55
C ALA A 127 4.95 29.00 17.07
N LEU A 128 4.10 27.97 16.99
CA LEU A 128 2.74 28.00 17.56
C LEU A 128 2.76 28.11 19.09
N ILE A 129 3.59 27.32 19.79
CA ILE A 129 3.76 27.40 21.25
C ILE A 129 4.23 28.81 21.66
N GLY A 130 5.18 29.39 20.94
CA GLY A 130 5.63 30.77 21.17
C GLY A 130 4.50 31.79 20.96
N ALA A 131 3.76 31.68 19.85
CA ALA A 131 2.67 32.59 19.51
C ALA A 131 1.53 32.57 20.55
N THR A 132 1.04 31.41 20.96
CA THR A 132 -0.04 31.31 21.97
C THR A 132 0.42 31.81 23.35
N THR A 133 1.68 31.55 23.72
CA THR A 133 2.25 32.05 24.99
C THR A 133 2.34 33.57 25.01
N ILE A 134 2.85 34.17 23.92
CA ILE A 134 2.94 35.63 23.77
C ILE A 134 1.54 36.25 23.73
N ALA A 135 0.59 35.63 23.02
CA ALA A 135 -0.78 36.12 22.92
C ALA A 135 -1.48 36.16 24.29
N ALA A 136 -1.38 35.09 25.09
CA ALA A 136 -1.96 35.05 26.43
C ALA A 136 -1.33 36.11 27.36
N PHE A 137 -0.01 36.30 27.29
CA PHE A 137 0.68 37.31 28.11
C PHE A 137 0.28 38.75 27.73
N VAL A 138 0.22 39.05 26.42
CA VAL A 138 -0.28 40.33 25.90
C VAL A 138 -1.75 40.55 26.27
N PHE A 139 -2.57 39.51 26.25
CA PHE A 139 -3.98 39.57 26.66
C PHE A 139 -4.14 39.92 28.14
N CYS A 140 -3.47 39.18 29.04
CA CYS A 140 -3.53 39.45 30.48
C CYS A 140 -2.99 40.85 30.85
N ILE A 141 -1.95 41.33 30.18
CA ILE A 141 -1.43 42.70 30.38
C ILE A 141 -2.40 43.75 29.82
N GLY A 142 -2.95 43.54 28.63
CA GLY A 142 -3.92 44.46 28.04
C GLY A 142 -5.17 44.63 28.90
N ILE A 143 -5.72 43.51 29.40
CA ILE A 143 -6.87 43.52 30.32
C ILE A 143 -6.54 44.20 31.65
N ALA A 144 -5.33 44.00 32.19
CA ALA A 144 -4.90 44.65 33.44
C ALA A 144 -4.80 46.19 33.35
N ASN A 145 -4.74 46.73 32.14
CA ASN A 145 -4.62 48.17 31.87
C ASN A 145 -5.88 48.76 31.17
N ILE A 146 -7.04 48.08 31.23
CA ILE A 146 -8.30 48.64 30.72
C ILE A 146 -8.71 49.89 31.52
N CYS A 147 -8.57 49.88 32.84
CA CYS A 147 -8.96 51.00 33.71
C CYS A 147 -7.89 51.33 34.76
N HIS A 148 -7.73 52.61 35.07
CA HIS A 148 -6.87 53.10 36.14
C HIS A 148 -7.66 53.98 37.14
N PRO A 149 -7.84 53.54 38.40
CA PRO A 149 -7.58 52.20 38.93
C PRO A 149 -8.61 51.16 38.40
N ILE A 150 -8.26 49.88 38.44
CA ILE A 150 -9.02 48.82 37.75
C ILE A 150 -10.45 48.65 38.25
N ASN A 151 -10.70 48.91 39.53
CA ASN A 151 -12.01 48.83 40.17
C ASN A 151 -13.02 49.89 39.69
N THR A 152 -12.58 50.82 38.85
CA THR A 152 -13.46 51.70 38.05
C THR A 152 -14.32 50.90 37.06
N LEU A 153 -13.82 49.77 36.54
CA LEU A 153 -14.53 48.93 35.56
C LEU A 153 -15.89 48.42 36.06
N TRP A 154 -16.04 48.23 37.37
CA TRP A 154 -17.28 47.81 38.03
C TRP A 154 -17.81 48.85 39.03
N GLY A 155 -17.40 50.12 38.89
CA GLY A 155 -17.98 51.26 39.63
C GLY A 155 -17.60 51.36 41.12
N GLU A 156 -16.58 50.66 41.60
CA GLU A 156 -16.08 50.76 42.98
C GLU A 156 -15.19 52.01 43.20
N SER A 157 -14.83 52.74 42.14
CA SER A 157 -14.01 53.96 42.20
C SER A 157 -14.22 54.87 40.99
N ASN A 158 -13.88 56.16 41.14
CA ASN A 158 -13.71 57.08 40.02
C ASN A 158 -12.32 56.92 39.41
N GLY A 159 -12.24 56.86 38.08
CA GLY A 159 -11.00 56.69 37.32
C GLY A 159 -11.24 56.84 35.82
N THR A 160 -10.27 56.45 34.99
CA THR A 160 -10.42 56.44 33.53
C THR A 160 -10.32 55.03 32.96
N CYS A 161 -11.06 54.75 31.89
CA CYS A 161 -11.11 53.44 31.23
C CYS A 161 -10.97 53.57 29.71
N ASN A 162 -10.24 52.66 29.09
CA ASN A 162 -10.08 52.52 27.65
C ASN A 162 -10.71 51.19 27.19
N LEU A 163 -12.02 51.16 27.03
CA LEU A 163 -12.76 49.95 26.62
C LEU A 163 -12.35 49.46 25.22
N GLN A 164 -11.88 50.36 24.34
CA GLN A 164 -11.34 49.99 23.03
C GLN A 164 -10.07 49.13 23.14
N LEU A 165 -9.28 49.27 24.23
CA LEU A 165 -8.15 48.38 24.50
C LEU A 165 -8.63 46.94 24.70
N ASN A 166 -9.72 46.71 25.43
CA ASN A 166 -10.28 45.37 25.62
C ASN A 166 -10.69 44.76 24.27
N THR A 167 -11.48 45.48 23.47
CA THR A 167 -11.90 45.05 22.13
C THR A 167 -10.69 44.70 21.24
N ASN A 168 -9.68 45.57 21.18
CA ASN A 168 -8.49 45.36 20.34
C ASN A 168 -7.64 44.17 20.78
N VAL A 169 -7.41 44.03 22.10
CA VAL A 169 -6.60 42.96 22.69
C VAL A 169 -7.31 41.61 22.58
N SER A 170 -8.63 41.58 22.78
CA SER A 170 -9.47 40.39 22.61
C SER A 170 -9.55 39.93 21.16
N LEU A 171 -9.56 40.86 20.20
CA LEU A 171 -9.46 40.54 18.76
C LEU A 171 -8.09 39.96 18.40
N PHE A 172 -7.00 40.56 18.88
CA PHE A 172 -5.64 40.06 18.68
C PHE A 172 -5.47 38.64 19.23
N TYR A 173 -5.86 38.42 20.48
CA TYR A 173 -5.79 37.09 21.12
C TYR A 173 -6.60 36.06 20.32
N SER A 174 -7.87 36.36 20.03
CA SER A 174 -8.75 35.45 19.27
C SER A 174 -8.20 35.11 17.88
N ALA A 175 -7.49 36.04 17.20
CA ALA A 175 -6.87 35.78 15.90
C ALA A 175 -5.69 34.78 15.99
N ILE A 176 -4.87 34.86 17.04
CA ILE A 176 -3.80 33.88 17.30
C ILE A 176 -4.41 32.53 17.66
N GLU A 177 -5.44 32.50 18.53
CA GLU A 177 -6.10 31.27 18.96
C GLU A 177 -6.77 30.51 17.81
N ILE A 178 -7.47 31.22 16.91
CA ILE A 178 -8.03 30.64 15.66
C ILE A 178 -6.91 30.06 14.78
N THR A 179 -5.79 30.77 14.65
CA THR A 179 -4.63 30.33 13.86
C THR A 179 -4.00 29.08 14.47
N ALA A 180 -3.94 28.99 15.80
CA ALA A 180 -3.43 27.85 16.53
C ALA A 180 -4.31 26.60 16.30
N ASP A 181 -5.63 26.70 16.48
CA ASP A 181 -6.52 25.53 16.37
C ASP A 181 -6.58 24.97 14.94
N PHE A 182 -6.67 25.83 13.92
CA PHE A 182 -6.60 25.36 12.53
C PHE A 182 -5.25 24.70 12.23
N SER A 183 -4.15 25.25 12.74
CA SER A 183 -2.82 24.64 12.57
C SER A 183 -2.72 23.29 13.28
N LEU A 184 -3.16 23.19 14.54
CA LEU A 184 -3.13 21.96 15.33
C LEU A 184 -4.10 20.88 14.81
N SER A 185 -5.14 21.25 14.06
CA SER A 185 -5.99 20.30 13.32
C SER A 185 -5.35 19.88 11.97
N ILE A 186 -4.84 20.81 11.18
CA ILE A 186 -4.32 20.52 9.83
C ILE A 186 -2.97 19.77 9.88
N LEU A 187 -2.09 20.07 10.83
CA LEU A 187 -0.76 19.44 10.95
C LEU A 187 -0.83 17.90 11.10
N PRO A 188 -1.64 17.32 12.00
CA PRO A 188 -1.87 15.88 12.07
C PRO A 188 -2.48 15.29 10.79
N ALA A 189 -3.40 16.01 10.14
CA ALA A 189 -4.04 15.53 8.92
C ALA A 189 -3.01 15.36 7.78
N ILE A 190 -2.10 16.31 7.61
CA ILE A 190 -1.00 16.24 6.63
C ILE A 190 0.04 15.17 7.03
N LEU A 191 0.38 15.08 8.33
CA LEU A 191 1.35 14.08 8.82
C LEU A 191 0.84 12.64 8.63
N LEU A 192 -0.47 12.41 8.81
CA LEU A 192 -1.12 11.11 8.69
C LEU A 192 -1.69 10.82 7.29
N TRP A 193 -1.67 11.77 6.35
CA TRP A 193 -2.28 11.64 5.01
C TRP A 193 -1.81 10.38 4.25
N ASN A 194 -0.52 10.07 4.33
CA ASN A 194 0.11 8.91 3.69
C ASN A 194 0.24 7.69 4.64
N VAL A 195 -0.35 7.73 5.83
CA VAL A 195 -0.23 6.67 6.84
C VAL A 195 -1.45 5.75 6.78
N GLN A 196 -1.27 4.51 6.34
CA GLN A 196 -2.35 3.52 6.24
C GLN A 196 -2.82 3.08 7.64
N MET A 197 -3.97 3.61 8.08
CA MET A 197 -4.59 3.29 9.37
C MET A 197 -5.84 2.42 9.20
N LYS A 198 -6.05 1.49 10.15
CA LYS A 198 -7.29 0.69 10.27
C LYS A 198 -8.51 1.62 10.31
N ALA A 199 -9.62 1.24 9.68
CA ALA A 199 -10.79 2.12 9.50
C ALA A 199 -11.33 2.72 10.82
N SER A 200 -11.32 1.97 11.93
CA SER A 200 -11.71 2.49 13.26
C SER A 200 -10.75 3.54 13.81
N VAL A 201 -9.44 3.41 13.54
CA VAL A 201 -8.43 4.43 13.90
C VAL A 201 -8.60 5.66 13.00
N LYS A 202 -8.86 5.47 11.70
CA LYS A 202 -9.16 6.58 10.77
C LYS A 202 -10.42 7.35 11.21
N ALA A 203 -11.47 6.66 11.64
CA ALA A 203 -12.68 7.28 12.19
C ALA A 203 -12.39 8.08 13.49
N SER A 204 -11.62 7.51 14.42
CA SER A 204 -11.21 8.21 15.65
C SER A 204 -10.36 9.47 15.38
N VAL A 205 -9.47 9.43 14.38
CA VAL A 205 -8.72 10.61 13.93
C VAL A 205 -9.63 11.64 13.27
N VAL A 206 -10.57 11.23 12.40
CA VAL A 206 -11.54 12.16 11.79
C VAL A 206 -12.41 12.86 12.84
N VAL A 207 -12.86 12.16 13.88
CA VAL A 207 -13.62 12.77 14.99
C VAL A 207 -12.77 13.80 15.76
N MET A 208 -11.52 13.48 16.06
CA MET A 208 -10.58 14.39 16.73
C MET A 208 -10.33 15.67 15.91
N LEU A 209 -10.12 15.53 14.60
CA LEU A 209 -9.93 16.65 13.67
C LEU A 209 -11.18 17.52 13.52
N ALA A 210 -12.36 16.90 13.48
CA ALA A 210 -13.64 17.61 13.43
C ALA A 210 -13.89 18.44 14.71
N LEU A 211 -13.59 17.88 15.89
CA LEU A 211 -13.70 18.60 17.16
C LEU A 211 -12.72 19.78 17.24
N ALA A 212 -11.47 19.62 16.82
CA ALA A 212 -10.50 20.72 16.77
C ALA A 212 -10.98 21.86 15.83
N SER A 213 -11.52 21.52 14.66
CA SER A 213 -12.11 22.52 13.74
C SER A 213 -13.39 23.18 14.27
N PHE A 214 -14.13 22.50 15.16
CA PHE A 214 -15.31 23.05 15.81
C PHE A 214 -14.93 24.08 16.89
N ALA A 215 -13.85 23.85 17.64
CA ALA A 215 -13.30 24.83 18.58
C ALA A 215 -12.93 26.15 17.85
N SER A 216 -12.20 26.08 16.72
CA SER A 216 -11.88 27.28 15.90
C SER A 216 -13.14 28.02 15.42
N THR A 217 -14.22 27.28 15.16
CA THR A 217 -15.50 27.83 14.69
C THR A 217 -16.22 28.57 15.83
N ALA A 218 -16.14 28.09 17.07
CA ALA A 218 -16.62 28.80 18.25
C ALA A 218 -15.91 30.15 18.42
N THR A 219 -14.57 30.17 18.33
CA THR A 219 -13.75 31.39 18.42
C THR A 219 -14.10 32.39 17.31
N ILE A 220 -14.34 31.93 16.08
CA ILE A 220 -14.83 32.78 14.96
C ILE A 220 -16.21 33.39 15.27
N ILE A 221 -17.15 32.60 15.79
CA ILE A 221 -18.48 33.12 16.13
C ILE A 221 -18.39 34.14 17.28
N ARG A 222 -17.48 33.94 18.25
CA ARG A 222 -17.21 34.89 19.33
C ARG A 222 -16.79 36.26 18.81
N LEU A 223 -15.99 36.35 17.74
CA LEU A 223 -15.49 37.62 17.18
C LEU A 223 -16.59 38.65 16.95
N LYS A 224 -17.79 38.22 16.50
CA LYS A 224 -18.94 39.10 16.25
C LYS A 224 -19.42 39.84 17.51
N TYR A 225 -19.21 39.25 18.69
CA TYR A 225 -19.68 39.79 19.96
C TYR A 225 -18.62 40.63 20.67
N LEU A 226 -17.32 40.46 20.35
CA LEU A 226 -16.23 41.21 20.98
C LEU A 226 -16.32 42.73 20.75
N THR A 227 -16.98 43.18 19.68
CA THR A 227 -17.22 44.62 19.45
C THR A 227 -18.16 45.27 20.46
N LEU A 228 -18.93 44.47 21.22
CA LEU A 228 -19.83 44.93 22.29
C LEU A 228 -19.09 45.20 23.60
N TYR A 229 -17.83 44.78 23.76
CA TYR A 229 -17.01 45.19 24.92
C TYR A 229 -16.80 46.71 25.02
N SER A 230 -16.92 47.40 23.88
CA SER A 230 -16.85 48.87 23.79
C SER A 230 -18.17 49.58 24.17
N ASP A 231 -19.26 48.85 24.42
CA ASP A 231 -20.58 49.39 24.74
C ASP A 231 -20.99 49.05 26.20
N PRO A 232 -21.02 50.03 27.12
CA PRO A 232 -21.41 49.79 28.52
C PRO A 232 -22.86 49.32 28.72
N GLY A 233 -23.78 49.59 27.77
CA GLY A 233 -25.18 49.17 27.85
C GLY A 233 -25.40 47.72 27.42
N GLU A 234 -24.63 47.27 26.43
CA GLU A 234 -24.68 45.91 25.89
C GLU A 234 -23.64 44.96 26.48
N PHE A 235 -22.72 45.44 27.32
CA PHE A 235 -21.64 44.64 27.91
C PHE A 235 -22.16 43.34 28.56
N MET A 236 -23.08 43.42 29.53
CA MET A 236 -23.59 42.24 30.24
C MET A 236 -24.37 41.28 29.33
N PHE A 237 -25.10 41.80 28.34
CA PHE A 237 -25.76 40.96 27.33
C PHE A 237 -24.73 40.20 26.48
N SER A 238 -23.67 40.89 26.04
CA SER A 238 -22.58 40.30 25.28
C SER A 238 -21.83 39.20 26.05
N THR A 239 -21.62 39.36 27.37
CA THR A 239 -20.90 38.36 28.19
C THR A 239 -21.52 36.96 28.09
N GLY A 240 -22.85 36.86 27.92
CA GLY A 240 -23.54 35.58 27.77
C GLY A 240 -23.08 34.82 26.52
N LYS A 241 -23.04 35.50 25.36
CA LYS A 241 -22.54 34.91 24.11
C LYS A 241 -21.02 34.73 24.12
N ILE A 242 -20.27 35.70 24.64
CA ILE A 242 -18.80 35.65 24.66
C ILE A 242 -18.32 34.49 25.54
N GLY A 243 -18.82 34.40 26.77
CA GLY A 243 -18.51 33.30 27.70
C GLY A 243 -18.94 31.93 27.17
N LEU A 244 -20.11 31.84 26.52
CA LEU A 244 -20.61 30.60 25.93
C LEU A 244 -19.63 30.05 24.88
N TRP A 245 -19.19 30.89 23.94
CA TRP A 245 -18.27 30.46 22.89
C TRP A 245 -16.84 30.24 23.40
N SER A 246 -16.37 31.00 24.41
CA SER A 246 -15.08 30.73 25.08
C SER A 246 -15.06 29.39 25.81
N LEU A 247 -16.13 29.03 26.52
CA LEU A 247 -16.22 27.72 27.19
C LEU A 247 -16.33 26.56 26.19
N ILE A 248 -17.01 26.76 25.06
CA ILE A 248 -17.04 25.77 23.97
C ILE A 248 -15.63 25.59 23.37
N GLU A 249 -14.88 26.66 23.16
CA GLU A 249 -13.48 26.59 22.70
C GLU A 249 -12.60 25.77 23.65
N GLU A 250 -12.51 26.14 24.93
CA GLU A 250 -11.67 25.44 25.91
C GLU A 250 -12.14 23.99 26.13
N GLY A 251 -13.44 23.78 26.36
CA GLY A 251 -14.00 22.45 26.66
C GLY A 251 -13.84 21.47 25.49
N ILE A 252 -14.08 21.91 24.26
CA ILE A 252 -13.86 21.06 23.08
C ILE A 252 -12.36 20.85 22.82
N GLY A 253 -11.51 21.87 23.03
CA GLY A 253 -10.05 21.75 22.95
C GLY A 253 -9.48 20.72 23.92
N LEU A 254 -9.95 20.73 25.17
CA LEU A 254 -9.57 19.78 26.23
C LEU A 254 -9.99 18.34 25.88
N ILE A 255 -11.21 18.15 25.37
CA ILE A 255 -11.72 16.85 24.91
C ILE A 255 -10.92 16.35 23.69
N ALA A 256 -10.71 17.21 22.68
CA ALA A 256 -9.95 16.90 21.47
C ALA A 256 -8.49 16.56 21.80
N GLY A 257 -7.84 17.32 22.68
CA GLY A 257 -6.46 17.09 23.13
C GLY A 257 -6.29 15.86 24.01
N SER A 258 -7.37 15.30 24.57
CA SER A 258 -7.34 14.11 25.43
C SER A 258 -7.73 12.81 24.69
N LEU A 259 -8.50 12.92 23.59
CA LEU A 259 -8.84 11.79 22.71
C LEU A 259 -7.66 10.91 22.23
N PRO A 260 -6.47 11.45 21.88
CA PRO A 260 -5.30 10.62 21.54
C PRO A 260 -4.93 9.60 22.63
N ALA A 261 -5.00 9.99 23.90
CA ALA A 261 -4.67 9.13 25.04
C ALA A 261 -5.76 8.08 25.31
N LEU A 262 -7.01 8.30 24.90
CA LEU A 262 -8.14 7.38 25.08
C LEU A 262 -8.19 6.23 24.06
N ARG A 263 -7.36 6.26 23.02
CA ARG A 263 -7.32 5.24 21.96
C ARG A 263 -7.26 3.78 22.46
N PRO A 264 -6.54 3.43 23.56
CA PRO A 264 -6.55 2.07 24.14
C PRO A 264 -7.87 1.64 24.80
N LEU A 265 -8.80 2.54 25.09
CA LEU A 265 -10.17 2.22 25.51
C LEU A 265 -11.11 2.10 24.31
N LEU A 266 -10.94 2.98 23.32
CA LEU A 266 -11.73 2.96 22.06
C LEU A 266 -11.48 1.70 21.21
N SER A 267 -10.43 0.91 21.51
CA SER A 267 -10.18 -0.40 20.91
C SER A 267 -10.82 -1.57 21.65
N LEU A 268 -11.33 -1.37 22.88
CA LEU A 268 -12.04 -2.40 23.64
C LEU A 268 -13.46 -2.57 23.09
N ARG A 269 -13.77 -3.77 22.59
CA ARG A 269 -15.13 -4.09 22.12
C ARG A 269 -16.10 -4.16 23.30
N ILE A 270 -16.92 -3.14 23.47
CA ILE A 270 -18.10 -3.18 24.35
C ILE A 270 -19.04 -4.26 23.80
N ARG A 271 -19.08 -5.41 24.48
CA ARG A 271 -19.89 -6.57 24.08
C ARG A 271 -21.29 -6.43 24.64
N VAL A 272 -22.14 -5.65 23.97
CA VAL A 272 -23.57 -5.55 24.31
C VAL A 272 -24.20 -6.93 24.16
N TYR A 273 -24.56 -7.54 25.29
CA TYR A 273 -25.28 -8.81 25.33
C TYR A 273 -26.78 -8.56 25.06
N ALA A 274 -27.18 -8.63 23.79
CA ALA A 274 -28.58 -8.86 23.46
C ALA A 274 -28.93 -10.31 23.82
N GLY A 275 -29.62 -10.49 24.96
CA GLY A 275 -30.04 -11.81 25.42
C GLY A 275 -31.14 -12.40 24.54
N SER A 276 -30.88 -13.56 23.93
CA SER A 276 -31.90 -14.36 23.25
C SER A 276 -31.92 -15.77 23.86
N ASN A 277 -33.01 -16.10 24.55
CA ASN A 277 -33.19 -17.42 25.15
C ASN A 277 -33.53 -18.44 24.07
N THR A 278 -32.75 -19.52 23.99
CA THR A 278 -33.16 -20.78 23.35
C THR A 278 -32.84 -21.93 24.32
N PRO A 279 -33.80 -22.85 24.58
CA PRO A 279 -33.64 -23.87 25.63
C PRO A 279 -32.75 -25.03 25.19
N ALA A 280 -32.21 -25.76 26.17
CA ALA A 280 -31.20 -26.79 25.96
C ALA A 280 -31.76 -28.15 25.52
N SER A 281 -30.95 -28.84 24.71
CA SER A 281 -30.88 -30.31 24.65
C SER A 281 -29.38 -30.68 24.54
N GLY A 282 -28.91 -31.84 25.00
CA GLY A 282 -29.63 -32.94 25.63
C GLY A 282 -28.92 -34.29 25.44
N GLY A 283 -27.58 -34.31 25.44
CA GLY A 283 -26.75 -35.46 25.04
C GLY A 283 -25.75 -35.88 26.12
N ARG A 284 -25.72 -37.18 26.43
CA ARG A 284 -24.98 -37.79 27.56
C ARG A 284 -23.46 -37.74 27.40
N ALA A 285 -22.76 -37.75 28.54
CA ALA A 285 -21.32 -38.02 28.64
C ALA A 285 -21.04 -39.40 29.28
N TYR A 286 -19.85 -39.95 29.01
CA TYR A 286 -19.17 -41.01 29.77
C TYR A 286 -17.64 -40.91 29.48
N PRO A 287 -16.72 -41.49 30.29
CA PRO A 287 -15.64 -40.68 30.85
C PRO A 287 -14.23 -41.32 30.74
N SER A 288 -13.31 -40.82 31.57
CA SER A 288 -11.88 -41.17 31.70
C SER A 288 -10.95 -40.39 30.74
N GLY A 289 -9.75 -39.95 31.16
CA GLY A 289 -9.08 -40.12 32.45
C GLY A 289 -8.38 -38.85 32.93
N SER A 290 -8.28 -38.68 34.25
CA SER A 290 -7.71 -37.48 34.89
C SER A 290 -6.31 -37.73 35.47
N HIS A 291 -5.34 -36.89 35.09
CA HIS A 291 -4.19 -36.60 35.95
C HIS A 291 -4.15 -35.09 36.23
N HIS A 292 -4.39 -34.72 37.49
CA HIS A 292 -4.27 -33.34 37.95
C HIS A 292 -2.82 -33.02 38.31
N ILE A 293 -2.30 -31.93 37.76
CA ILE A 293 -1.35 -31.04 38.44
C ILE A 293 -1.97 -29.65 38.40
N GLN A 294 -2.01 -28.95 39.53
CA GLN A 294 -2.63 -27.62 39.61
C GLN A 294 -1.70 -26.52 39.08
N PRO A 295 -2.23 -25.48 38.40
CA PRO A 295 -1.45 -24.34 37.92
C PRO A 295 -1.30 -23.25 39.00
N SER A 296 -0.07 -22.76 39.18
CA SER A 296 0.22 -21.60 40.04
C SER A 296 0.61 -20.35 39.24
N ALA A 297 0.18 -19.19 39.73
CA ALA A 297 0.64 -17.84 39.37
C ALA A 297 0.39 -17.34 37.92
N ARG A 298 -0.45 -16.30 37.86
CA ARG A 298 -0.70 -15.40 36.72
C ARG A 298 0.58 -14.96 36.00
N SER A 299 0.71 -15.25 34.70
CA SER A 299 1.42 -14.38 33.76
C SER A 299 0.42 -13.48 33.03
N ARG A 300 0.62 -12.16 33.05
CA ARG A 300 -0.21 -11.20 32.30
C ARG A 300 0.38 -11.03 30.92
N GLY A 301 -0.35 -11.40 29.87
CA GLY A 301 0.06 -11.14 28.49
C GLY A 301 0.27 -9.64 28.24
N ILE A 302 1.49 -9.24 27.88
CA ILE A 302 1.83 -7.85 27.58
C ILE A 302 1.37 -7.53 26.16
N VAL A 303 0.30 -6.74 26.06
CA VAL A 303 -0.20 -6.21 24.78
C VAL A 303 0.55 -4.92 24.44
N MET A 304 1.61 -5.04 23.65
CA MET A 304 2.37 -3.89 23.14
C MET A 304 1.55 -3.06 22.14
N ASP A 305 0.84 -2.07 22.66
CA ASP A 305 0.32 -0.89 21.96
C ASP A 305 1.09 0.34 22.50
N THR A 306 2.37 0.47 22.14
CA THR A 306 3.21 1.61 22.54
C THR A 306 4.15 2.01 21.40
N PHE A 307 4.18 3.30 21.06
CA PHE A 307 5.29 3.89 20.30
C PHE A 307 6.48 4.04 21.26
N GLN A 308 7.56 3.29 21.06
CA GLN A 308 8.86 3.57 21.68
C GLN A 308 9.83 4.08 20.62
N THR A 309 10.12 5.38 20.67
CA THR A 309 11.46 5.88 20.31
C THR A 309 12.33 5.75 21.56
N LEU A 310 13.46 5.05 21.44
CA LEU A 310 14.48 4.96 22.48
C LEU A 310 15.39 6.19 22.41
N GLY A 311 15.94 6.62 23.56
CA GLY A 311 17.01 7.62 23.63
C GLY A 311 16.64 8.91 24.36
N ASP A 312 16.47 8.82 25.67
CA ASP A 312 16.95 9.86 26.59
C ASP A 312 18.21 9.29 27.27
N HIS A 313 19.25 10.10 27.44
CA HIS A 313 20.47 9.80 28.20
C HIS A 313 20.96 11.12 28.82
N ASP A 314 21.07 11.17 30.14
CA ASP A 314 21.57 12.36 30.87
C ASP A 314 23.11 12.43 30.86
N ASP A 315 23.58 13.68 30.80
CA ASP A 315 24.81 14.32 31.34
C ASP A 315 26.14 13.52 31.46
N GLY A 316 27.24 14.13 30.97
CA GLY A 316 28.59 13.57 31.10
C GLY A 316 29.79 14.32 30.49
N GLU A 317 29.86 15.65 30.64
CA GLU A 317 31.07 16.53 30.54
C GLU A 317 32.03 16.57 29.30
N ALA A 318 32.62 17.78 29.13
CA ALA A 318 33.96 18.12 28.62
C ALA A 318 34.30 18.25 27.10
N ASP A 319 34.67 19.51 26.78
CA ASP A 319 35.75 20.00 25.89
C ASP A 319 35.74 19.93 24.32
N GLN A 320 35.54 21.13 23.77
CA GLN A 320 36.42 21.87 22.83
C GLN A 320 36.54 21.54 21.31
N SER A 321 36.84 22.64 20.58
CA SER A 321 37.42 22.77 19.23
C SER A 321 36.49 22.71 17.99
N ASP A 322 36.19 23.92 17.47
CA ASP A 322 36.25 24.40 16.07
C ASP A 322 35.89 23.51 14.86
N GLY A 323 35.29 24.13 13.83
CA GLY A 323 35.32 23.59 12.46
C GLY A 323 34.19 24.00 11.52
N ASP A 324 33.92 25.30 11.32
CA ASP A 324 32.89 25.74 10.36
C ASP A 324 33.31 25.42 8.90
N SER A 325 32.45 24.74 8.14
CA SER A 325 32.59 24.56 6.69
C SER A 325 31.31 24.09 6.00
N GLN A 326 31.09 24.61 4.78
CA GLN A 326 30.01 24.24 3.84
C GLN A 326 28.57 24.63 4.21
N LYS A 327 28.34 25.94 4.44
CA LYS A 327 27.08 26.60 4.05
C LYS A 327 27.22 27.21 2.66
N ASN A 328 26.17 27.06 1.83
CA ASN A 328 26.06 27.55 0.44
C ASN A 328 27.01 26.80 -0.53
N ILE A 329 26.64 26.42 -1.76
CA ILE A 329 25.76 27.09 -2.74
C ILE A 329 24.92 26.05 -3.50
N ILE A 330 23.61 26.30 -3.65
CA ILE A 330 22.82 25.80 -4.78
C ILE A 330 22.00 26.98 -5.31
N LYS A 331 22.22 27.38 -6.57
CA LYS A 331 21.35 28.34 -7.28
C LYS A 331 20.27 27.58 -8.03
N GLU A 332 19.07 28.16 -8.10
CA GLU A 332 17.99 27.65 -8.94
C GLU A 332 18.44 27.54 -10.41
N THR A 333 18.09 26.45 -11.09
CA THR A 333 18.17 26.35 -12.56
C THR A 333 16.77 26.14 -13.12
N LYS A 334 16.18 27.22 -13.67
CA LYS A 334 14.92 27.15 -14.41
C LYS A 334 15.20 26.69 -15.83
N PHE A 335 14.60 25.58 -16.24
CA PHE A 335 14.64 25.12 -17.63
C PHE A 335 13.45 25.69 -18.42
N THR A 336 13.74 26.59 -19.34
CA THR A 336 12.80 27.04 -20.38
C THR A 336 13.02 26.21 -21.63
N VAL A 337 11.99 25.53 -22.14
CA VAL A 337 12.09 24.72 -23.36
C VAL A 337 11.78 25.58 -24.59
N THR A 338 12.80 25.94 -25.35
CA THR A 338 12.68 26.51 -26.70
C THR A 338 12.88 25.44 -27.75
N SER A 339 11.84 25.14 -28.54
CA SER A 339 11.96 24.28 -29.72
C SER A 339 12.31 25.11 -30.95
N THR A 340 13.46 24.85 -31.56
CA THR A 340 13.84 25.41 -32.87
C THR A 340 13.30 24.55 -34.00
N VAL A 341 12.49 25.14 -34.89
CA VAL A 341 12.07 24.53 -36.15
C VAL A 341 12.68 25.35 -37.29
N ALA A 342 13.60 24.76 -38.04
CA ALA A 342 14.04 25.30 -39.32
C ALA A 342 13.01 24.90 -40.39
N GLY A 343 12.67 25.81 -41.30
CA GLY A 343 11.64 25.57 -42.32
C GLY A 343 11.98 26.19 -43.68
N THR A 344 11.20 25.82 -44.68
CA THR A 344 11.25 26.34 -46.05
C THR A 344 9.85 26.78 -46.49
N LYS A 345 9.77 27.83 -47.32
CA LYS A 345 8.52 28.51 -47.71
C LYS A 345 7.94 28.00 -49.04
N GLY A 346 6.64 28.21 -49.25
CA GLY A 346 5.98 28.12 -50.56
C GLY A 346 4.48 28.47 -50.47
N ASP A 347 4.08 29.63 -51.02
CA ASP A 347 2.70 30.14 -50.99
C ASP A 347 1.87 29.76 -52.24
N ALA A 348 0.53 29.59 -52.11
CA ALA A 348 -0.49 30.32 -52.91
C ALA A 348 -1.96 29.80 -52.85
N LYS A 349 -2.89 30.74 -52.61
CA LYS A 349 -4.22 30.96 -53.27
C LYS A 349 -5.31 29.86 -53.38
N MET A 350 -6.18 29.80 -52.37
CA MET A 350 -7.63 30.17 -52.38
C MET A 350 -8.59 29.90 -53.61
N LYS A 351 -9.66 29.11 -53.33
CA LYS A 351 -11.09 29.12 -53.83
C LYS A 351 -11.48 28.84 -55.33
N ALA A 352 -12.01 27.64 -55.55
CA ALA A 352 -13.41 27.26 -55.93
C ALA A 352 -14.27 28.01 -57.00
N ALA A 353 -14.97 27.23 -57.88
CA ALA A 353 -16.45 27.30 -58.11
C ALA A 353 -17.05 26.21 -59.04
N MET A 354 -18.16 25.57 -58.59
CA MET A 354 -19.39 25.10 -59.31
C MET A 354 -19.42 24.17 -60.57
N ILE A 355 -20.64 23.62 -60.82
CA ILE A 355 -21.20 22.90 -62.01
C ILE A 355 -21.08 21.34 -61.98
N SER A 356 -22.08 20.51 -62.34
CA SER A 356 -23.58 20.65 -62.34
C SER A 356 -24.35 19.32 -62.59
N ARG A 357 -25.52 19.14 -61.93
CA ARG A 357 -26.79 18.46 -62.34
C ARG A 357 -26.88 17.01 -62.93
N ASN A 358 -27.73 16.19 -62.28
CA ASN A 358 -28.96 15.48 -62.77
C ASN A 358 -28.89 14.46 -63.97
N CYS A 359 -29.78 13.45 -64.17
CA CYS A 359 -30.87 12.77 -63.41
C CYS A 359 -31.34 11.50 -64.19
N LEU A 360 -32.44 10.83 -63.74
CA LEU A 360 -33.29 9.83 -64.45
C LEU A 360 -32.77 8.37 -64.49
N SER A 361 -33.60 7.31 -64.51
CA SER A 361 -35.03 7.12 -64.13
C SER A 361 -35.37 5.62 -63.95
N ALA A 362 -36.46 5.31 -63.22
CA ALA A 362 -37.01 3.95 -63.01
C ALA A 362 -38.30 3.74 -63.88
N PRO A 363 -39.28 2.83 -63.62
CA PRO A 363 -39.38 1.64 -62.74
C PRO A 363 -40.07 0.41 -63.42
N ARG A 364 -40.42 -0.65 -62.66
CA ARG A 364 -41.81 -1.20 -62.59
C ARG A 364 -42.00 -2.30 -61.52
N ASN A 365 -43.26 -2.45 -61.07
CA ASN A 365 -43.69 -3.10 -59.82
C ASN A 365 -44.10 -4.58 -59.98
N PHE A 366 -44.21 -5.31 -58.86
CA PHE A 366 -45.47 -5.97 -58.43
C PHE A 366 -45.45 -6.31 -56.92
N VAL A 367 -46.61 -6.25 -56.25
CA VAL A 367 -46.79 -6.56 -54.80
C VAL A 367 -48.22 -7.07 -54.55
N PRO A 368 -48.42 -8.09 -53.70
CA PRO A 368 -49.30 -7.95 -52.52
C PRO A 368 -48.87 -8.79 -51.29
N VAL A 369 -49.31 -8.57 -50.03
CA VAL A 369 -49.81 -7.38 -49.30
C VAL A 369 -49.72 -7.67 -47.77
N LEU A 370 -49.37 -6.63 -46.97
CA LEU A 370 -49.68 -6.26 -45.56
C LEU A 370 -50.24 -7.29 -44.53
N THR A 371 -50.05 -7.22 -43.20
CA THR A 371 -49.25 -6.42 -42.20
C THR A 371 -49.37 -7.17 -40.84
N GLN A 372 -48.80 -6.82 -39.66
CA GLN A 372 -48.00 -5.70 -39.11
C GLN A 372 -47.03 -6.32 -38.03
N SER A 373 -46.48 -5.76 -36.93
CA SER A 373 -46.28 -4.47 -36.24
C SER A 373 -45.16 -4.71 -35.18
N ALA A 374 -44.24 -3.80 -34.82
CA ALA A 374 -43.74 -2.57 -35.43
C ALA A 374 -42.28 -2.33 -34.99
N ARG A 375 -41.50 -1.57 -35.77
CA ARG A 375 -40.25 -0.92 -35.36
C ARG A 375 -40.15 0.47 -35.99
N ALA A 376 -39.63 1.44 -35.24
CA ALA A 376 -39.42 2.81 -35.71
C ALA A 376 -38.16 2.92 -36.60
N PRO A 377 -38.12 3.86 -37.56
CA PRO A 377 -36.97 4.02 -38.46
C PRO A 377 -35.80 4.73 -37.79
N VAL A 378 -34.60 4.14 -37.87
CA VAL A 378 -33.34 4.80 -37.48
C VAL A 378 -32.95 5.81 -38.56
N ARG A 379 -32.69 7.06 -38.18
CA ARG A 379 -32.15 8.08 -39.10
C ARG A 379 -30.73 7.71 -39.53
N SER A 380 -30.51 7.53 -40.83
CA SER A 380 -29.19 7.36 -41.41
C SER A 380 -28.40 8.67 -41.38
N PHE A 381 -27.55 8.86 -40.37
CA PHE A 381 -26.57 9.94 -40.39
C PHE A 381 -25.45 9.60 -41.38
N SER A 382 -25.52 10.19 -42.57
CA SER A 382 -24.42 10.22 -43.54
C SER A 382 -23.29 11.08 -43.01
N ALA A 383 -22.48 10.51 -42.11
CA ALA A 383 -21.29 11.13 -41.59
C ALA A 383 -20.11 10.88 -42.55
N THR A 384 -20.01 11.72 -43.59
CA THR A 384 -18.77 11.86 -44.37
C THR A 384 -17.68 12.48 -43.49
N ARG A 385 -17.10 11.67 -42.60
CA ARG A 385 -15.79 11.99 -42.01
C ARG A 385 -14.79 12.13 -43.16
N PRO A 386 -13.88 13.12 -43.13
CA PRO A 386 -12.69 13.06 -43.95
C PRO A 386 -11.96 11.74 -43.66
N ALA A 387 -11.31 11.17 -44.67
CA ALA A 387 -10.37 10.08 -44.46
C ALA A 387 -9.13 10.63 -43.74
N ALA A 388 -9.24 10.79 -42.41
CA ALA A 388 -8.08 10.75 -41.56
C ALA A 388 -7.39 9.40 -41.84
N SER A 389 -6.11 9.45 -42.23
CA SER A 389 -5.30 8.25 -42.45
C SER A 389 -5.45 7.33 -41.24
N GLU A 390 -5.91 6.10 -41.45
CA GLU A 390 -6.12 5.15 -40.36
C GLU A 390 -4.80 5.00 -39.60
N MET A 391 -4.80 5.44 -38.34
CA MET A 391 -3.58 5.52 -37.56
C MET A 391 -3.10 4.10 -37.26
N ASP A 392 -1.83 3.84 -37.57
CA ASP A 392 -1.19 2.54 -37.34
C ASP A 392 -1.56 1.99 -35.95
N ALA A 393 -1.99 0.73 -35.91
CA ALA A 393 -2.56 0.14 -34.70
C ALA A 393 -1.57 0.10 -33.53
N ALA A 394 -0.26 0.01 -33.80
CA ALA A 394 0.77 0.14 -32.77
C ALA A 394 0.90 1.58 -32.27
N ALA A 395 0.83 2.58 -33.15
CA ALA A 395 0.84 3.99 -32.77
C ALA A 395 -0.39 4.36 -31.91
N PHE A 396 -1.58 3.88 -32.26
CA PHE A 396 -2.78 4.01 -31.41
C PHE A 396 -2.57 3.33 -30.04
N GLY A 397 -1.99 2.13 -30.02
CA GLY A 397 -1.64 1.40 -28.81
C GLY A 397 -0.60 2.12 -27.93
N GLU A 398 0.37 2.82 -28.53
CA GLU A 398 1.37 3.62 -27.80
C GLU A 398 0.80 4.93 -27.25
N GLN A 399 -0.18 5.54 -27.93
CA GLN A 399 -0.87 6.73 -27.44
C GLN A 399 -1.80 6.44 -26.25
N HIS A 400 -2.48 5.27 -26.25
CA HIS A 400 -3.60 5.01 -25.33
C HIS A 400 -3.34 3.94 -24.25
N ILE A 401 -2.30 3.12 -24.35
CA ILE A 401 -1.94 2.12 -23.32
C ILE A 401 -0.76 2.65 -22.49
N ALA A 402 -0.88 2.58 -21.16
CA ALA A 402 0.06 3.17 -20.21
C ALA A 402 1.55 2.88 -20.50
N LYS A 403 2.36 3.95 -20.62
CA LYS A 403 3.80 3.92 -20.91
C LYS A 403 4.64 3.04 -19.95
N GLY A 404 4.17 2.81 -18.73
CA GLY A 404 4.82 1.90 -17.76
C GLY A 404 4.85 0.43 -18.20
N ILE A 405 4.06 0.04 -19.21
CA ILE A 405 4.12 -1.27 -19.84
C ILE A 405 5.22 -1.24 -20.92
N GLY A 406 6.44 -1.55 -20.49
CA GLY A 406 7.56 -1.79 -21.40
C GLY A 406 7.27 -2.96 -22.35
N ARG A 407 7.69 -2.82 -23.61
CA ARG A 407 7.39 -3.76 -24.71
C ARG A 407 8.68 -4.29 -25.33
N LEU A 408 8.64 -5.55 -25.74
CA LEU A 408 9.71 -6.24 -26.49
C LEU A 408 9.80 -5.74 -27.94
N THR A 409 8.65 -5.55 -28.58
CA THR A 409 8.48 -5.11 -29.96
C THR A 409 7.23 -4.26 -30.09
N LYS A 410 7.08 -3.56 -31.22
CA LYS A 410 5.89 -2.75 -31.58
C LYS A 410 4.87 -3.51 -32.44
N HIS A 411 5.12 -4.75 -32.83
CA HIS A 411 4.14 -5.54 -33.58
C HIS A 411 2.82 -5.67 -32.81
N VAL A 412 1.69 -5.59 -33.53
CA VAL A 412 0.39 -5.95 -32.99
C VAL A 412 0.17 -7.43 -33.28
N PHE A 413 -0.17 -8.21 -32.26
CA PHE A 413 -0.41 -9.65 -32.38
C PHE A 413 -1.89 -9.90 -32.64
N GLU A 414 -2.22 -10.69 -33.66
CA GLU A 414 -3.59 -10.92 -34.13
C GLU A 414 -4.03 -12.40 -34.00
N ASP A 415 -3.17 -13.33 -34.40
CA ASP A 415 -3.40 -14.78 -34.29
C ASP A 415 -2.24 -15.48 -33.57
N GLY A 416 -2.49 -16.67 -33.02
CA GLY A 416 -1.47 -17.48 -32.37
C GLY A 416 -1.83 -18.97 -32.40
N LYS A 417 -0.86 -19.81 -32.79
CA LYS A 417 -1.01 -21.26 -32.87
C LYS A 417 0.30 -21.97 -32.55
N GLY A 418 0.28 -22.87 -31.57
CA GLY A 418 1.47 -23.64 -31.17
C GLY A 418 2.58 -22.72 -30.67
N THR A 419 3.76 -22.75 -31.30
CA THR A 419 4.88 -21.84 -31.00
C THR A 419 4.91 -20.57 -31.84
N TYR A 420 3.89 -20.27 -32.64
CA TYR A 420 3.87 -19.11 -33.51
C TYR A 420 2.80 -18.08 -33.12
N ILE A 421 3.16 -16.81 -33.29
CA ILE A 421 2.25 -15.65 -33.24
C ILE A 421 2.29 -14.98 -34.62
N THR A 422 1.12 -14.67 -35.19
CA THR A 422 1.00 -13.90 -36.44
C THR A 422 0.63 -12.45 -36.12
N THR A 423 1.28 -11.49 -36.78
CA THR A 423 1.03 -10.06 -36.59
C THR A 423 -0.07 -9.51 -37.50
N ASP A 424 -0.54 -8.30 -37.18
CA ASP A 424 -1.38 -7.43 -38.03
C ASP A 424 -0.87 -7.23 -39.46
N LYS A 425 0.43 -7.48 -39.68
CA LYS A 425 1.14 -7.33 -40.96
C LYS A 425 1.57 -8.69 -41.54
N GLY A 426 0.99 -9.78 -41.06
CA GLY A 426 1.21 -11.15 -41.57
C GLY A 426 2.56 -11.78 -41.19
N VAL A 427 3.38 -11.13 -40.37
CA VAL A 427 4.69 -11.64 -39.93
C VAL A 427 4.47 -12.78 -38.94
N LYS A 428 5.17 -13.91 -39.13
CA LYS A 428 5.03 -15.12 -38.29
C LYS A 428 6.20 -15.28 -37.35
N LEU A 429 6.02 -14.77 -36.14
CA LEU A 429 7.01 -14.73 -35.09
C LEU A 429 7.06 -16.06 -34.32
N LEU A 430 8.24 -16.66 -34.20
CA LEU A 430 8.51 -17.83 -33.37
C LEU A 430 8.62 -17.40 -31.90
N ASP A 431 7.68 -17.84 -31.06
CA ASP A 431 7.57 -17.45 -29.65
C ASP A 431 8.35 -18.38 -28.72
N ILE A 432 9.54 -17.94 -28.32
CA ILE A 432 10.39 -18.60 -27.31
C ILE A 432 10.15 -18.00 -25.91
N THR A 433 9.09 -17.21 -25.75
CA THR A 433 8.66 -16.57 -24.50
C THR A 433 7.46 -17.26 -23.85
N ALA A 434 6.60 -17.92 -24.64
CA ALA A 434 5.33 -18.51 -24.22
C ALA A 434 4.45 -17.56 -23.37
N GLY A 435 4.48 -16.25 -23.63
CA GLY A 435 3.81 -15.25 -22.78
C GLY A 435 4.41 -15.13 -21.37
N ILE A 436 5.74 -15.23 -21.25
CA ILE A 436 6.51 -15.34 -19.99
C ILE A 436 6.25 -16.66 -19.23
N GLY A 437 6.13 -17.76 -19.97
CA GLY A 437 5.88 -19.11 -19.43
C GLY A 437 4.43 -19.37 -19.01
N VAL A 438 3.46 -18.81 -19.74
CA VAL A 438 2.02 -18.94 -19.51
C VAL A 438 1.37 -19.95 -20.44
N VAL A 439 1.65 -19.91 -21.74
CA VAL A 439 1.11 -20.88 -22.72
C VAL A 439 2.01 -22.11 -22.83
N ASN A 440 2.09 -22.89 -21.75
CA ASN A 440 2.93 -24.10 -21.68
C ASN A 440 2.59 -25.15 -22.75
N LEU A 441 1.35 -25.24 -23.24
CA LEU A 441 0.95 -26.11 -24.35
C LEU A 441 0.93 -25.40 -25.72
N GLY A 442 1.36 -24.14 -25.76
CA GLY A 442 1.33 -23.28 -26.95
C GLY A 442 0.04 -22.50 -27.11
N HIS A 443 0.07 -21.56 -28.04
CA HIS A 443 -1.05 -20.69 -28.36
C HIS A 443 -2.24 -21.48 -28.90
N CYS A 444 -3.44 -21.13 -28.42
CA CYS A 444 -4.73 -21.67 -28.85
C CYS A 444 -4.85 -23.22 -28.84
N HIS A 445 -4.15 -23.92 -27.92
CA HIS A 445 -4.17 -25.39 -27.83
C HIS A 445 -5.60 -25.98 -27.95
N PRO A 446 -5.88 -26.88 -28.91
CA PRO A 446 -7.27 -27.20 -29.29
C PRO A 446 -8.15 -27.72 -28.15
N LYS A 447 -7.62 -28.58 -27.27
CA LYS A 447 -8.40 -29.14 -26.15
C LYS A 447 -8.74 -28.07 -25.11
N VAL A 448 -7.79 -27.19 -24.81
CA VAL A 448 -7.98 -26.09 -23.86
C VAL A 448 -8.97 -25.05 -24.40
N SER A 449 -8.78 -24.61 -25.65
CA SER A 449 -9.67 -23.66 -26.32
C SER A 449 -11.10 -24.18 -26.42
N ALA A 450 -11.28 -25.45 -26.78
CA ALA A 450 -12.59 -26.09 -26.85
C ALA A 450 -13.27 -26.21 -25.48
N ALA A 451 -12.52 -26.60 -24.43
CA ALA A 451 -13.05 -26.69 -23.07
C ALA A 451 -13.49 -25.32 -22.51
N ALA A 452 -12.70 -24.28 -22.77
CA ALA A 452 -13.05 -22.90 -22.40
C ALA A 452 -14.32 -22.42 -23.14
N ALA A 453 -14.35 -22.53 -24.47
CA ALA A 453 -15.49 -22.12 -25.28
C ALA A 453 -16.79 -22.86 -24.92
N ALA A 454 -16.70 -24.18 -24.69
CA ALA A 454 -17.83 -24.99 -24.25
C ALA A 454 -18.35 -24.62 -22.85
N GLN A 455 -17.49 -24.07 -21.97
CA GLN A 455 -17.88 -23.59 -20.66
C GLN A 455 -18.46 -22.17 -20.69
N CYS A 456 -17.99 -21.29 -21.58
CA CYS A 456 -18.58 -19.97 -21.82
C CYS A 456 -20.07 -20.09 -22.16
N ASN A 457 -20.44 -21.10 -22.96
CA ASN A 457 -21.83 -21.40 -23.35
C ASN A 457 -22.66 -22.09 -22.25
N LYS A 458 -22.13 -22.22 -21.01
CA LYS A 458 -22.83 -22.81 -19.85
C LYS A 458 -22.90 -21.81 -18.70
N ILE A 459 -21.76 -21.52 -18.08
CA ILE A 459 -21.62 -20.57 -16.97
C ILE A 459 -20.23 -19.93 -17.08
N THR A 460 -20.17 -18.65 -17.44
CA THR A 460 -18.91 -17.88 -17.50
C THR A 460 -18.32 -17.60 -16.12
N HIS A 461 -19.19 -17.39 -15.13
CA HIS A 461 -18.81 -17.10 -13.75
C HIS A 461 -19.81 -17.69 -12.75
N ALA A 462 -19.30 -18.52 -11.83
CA ALA A 462 -19.95 -18.90 -10.59
C ALA A 462 -19.03 -18.48 -9.44
N GLN A 463 -19.54 -17.75 -8.45
CA GLN A 463 -18.74 -17.22 -7.36
C GLN A 463 -18.67 -18.25 -6.22
N VAL A 464 -17.44 -18.65 -5.83
CA VAL A 464 -17.19 -19.78 -4.91
C VAL A 464 -17.78 -19.61 -3.51
N ASN A 465 -18.06 -18.38 -3.05
CA ASN A 465 -18.71 -18.12 -1.75
C ASN A 465 -20.25 -18.21 -1.85
N ILE A 466 -20.83 -18.24 -3.06
CA ILE A 466 -22.27 -18.47 -3.30
C ILE A 466 -22.54 -19.98 -3.46
N GLY A 467 -21.66 -20.69 -4.17
CA GLY A 467 -21.78 -22.14 -4.35
C GLY A 467 -20.64 -22.72 -5.19
N PHE A 468 -20.49 -24.05 -5.14
CA PHE A 468 -19.41 -24.75 -5.86
C PHE A 468 -19.66 -24.81 -7.37
N SER A 469 -18.63 -24.51 -8.17
CA SER A 469 -18.66 -24.76 -9.62
C SER A 469 -18.29 -26.21 -9.91
N SER A 470 -19.03 -26.86 -10.81
CA SER A 470 -18.70 -28.22 -11.29
C SER A 470 -17.34 -28.27 -11.99
N THR A 471 -16.91 -27.20 -12.67
CA THR A 471 -15.58 -27.12 -13.29
C THR A 471 -14.46 -26.90 -12.28
N GLN A 472 -14.75 -26.26 -11.14
CA GLN A 472 -13.80 -26.12 -10.03
C GLN A 472 -13.63 -27.46 -9.31
N ILE A 473 -14.72 -28.20 -9.09
CA ILE A 473 -14.67 -29.58 -8.57
C ILE A 473 -13.92 -30.51 -9.54
N ALA A 474 -14.14 -30.37 -10.85
CA ALA A 474 -13.38 -31.12 -11.85
C ALA A 474 -11.88 -30.80 -11.77
N LEU A 475 -11.50 -29.52 -11.75
CA LEU A 475 -10.11 -29.10 -11.61
C LEU A 475 -9.47 -29.67 -10.34
N LEU A 476 -10.15 -29.63 -9.19
CA LEU A 476 -9.62 -30.19 -7.93
C LEU A 476 -9.31 -31.69 -8.06
N LYS A 477 -10.13 -32.46 -8.78
CA LYS A 477 -9.91 -33.90 -9.01
C LYS A 477 -8.70 -34.20 -9.89
N GLU A 478 -8.39 -33.35 -10.87
CA GLU A 478 -7.20 -33.53 -11.72
C GLU A 478 -5.93 -32.93 -11.08
N LEU A 479 -6.08 -31.83 -10.32
CA LEU A 479 -4.97 -31.08 -9.74
C LEU A 479 -4.38 -31.74 -8.50
N ILE A 480 -5.21 -32.20 -7.54
CA ILE A 480 -4.71 -32.76 -6.28
C ILE A 480 -3.77 -33.97 -6.50
N PRO A 481 -4.08 -34.93 -7.39
CA PRO A 481 -3.18 -36.06 -7.67
C PRO A 481 -1.82 -35.70 -8.30
N ILE A 482 -1.67 -34.51 -8.88
CA ILE A 482 -0.41 -34.06 -9.49
C ILE A 482 0.41 -33.11 -8.61
N LEU A 483 -0.05 -32.79 -7.40
CA LEU A 483 0.69 -31.94 -6.45
C LEU A 483 1.94 -32.65 -5.91
N PRO A 484 2.99 -31.92 -5.47
CA PRO A 484 4.30 -32.51 -5.21
C PRO A 484 4.37 -33.38 -3.94
N HIS A 485 3.32 -33.39 -3.11
CA HIS A 485 3.23 -34.21 -1.90
C HIS A 485 1.74 -34.44 -1.55
N GLU A 486 1.39 -35.67 -1.15
CA GLU A 486 0.00 -36.09 -0.86
C GLU A 486 -0.73 -35.21 0.17
N SER A 487 -0.01 -34.70 1.17
CA SER A 487 -0.57 -33.84 2.23
C SER A 487 -0.84 -32.39 1.78
N LEU A 488 -0.77 -32.07 0.49
CA LEU A 488 -1.22 -30.80 -0.09
C LEU A 488 -2.66 -30.97 -0.63
N ASP A 489 -3.53 -31.50 0.22
CA ASP A 489 -4.89 -31.97 -0.12
C ASP A 489 -5.92 -30.85 -0.36
N THR A 490 -5.62 -29.60 0.03
CA THR A 490 -6.59 -28.51 0.08
C THR A 490 -6.08 -27.29 -0.70
N VAL A 491 -6.88 -26.85 -1.67
CA VAL A 491 -6.52 -25.81 -2.63
C VAL A 491 -7.47 -24.60 -2.54
N PHE A 492 -6.94 -23.39 -2.69
CA PHE A 492 -7.73 -22.17 -2.84
C PHE A 492 -7.26 -21.34 -4.05
N PHE A 493 -8.19 -20.99 -4.94
CA PHE A 493 -7.92 -20.39 -6.25
C PHE A 493 -8.08 -18.87 -6.30
N TRP A 494 -7.26 -18.20 -7.13
CA TRP A 494 -7.31 -16.79 -7.48
C TRP A 494 -7.09 -16.62 -9.01
N ASN A 495 -6.75 -15.41 -9.48
CA ASN A 495 -6.63 -15.08 -10.91
C ASN A 495 -5.17 -14.93 -11.35
N SER A 496 -4.34 -14.33 -10.50
CA SER A 496 -2.94 -13.99 -10.76
C SER A 496 -2.00 -14.58 -9.72
N GLY A 497 -0.73 -14.81 -10.09
CA GLY A 497 0.28 -15.31 -9.14
C GLY A 497 0.47 -14.40 -7.93
N ALA A 498 0.38 -13.08 -8.10
CA ALA A 498 0.54 -12.12 -7.01
C ALA A 498 -0.57 -12.23 -5.95
N GLU A 499 -1.83 -12.46 -6.36
CA GLU A 499 -2.93 -12.74 -5.44
C GLU A 499 -2.72 -14.05 -4.67
N ALA A 500 -2.19 -15.08 -5.34
CA ALA A 500 -1.90 -16.36 -4.70
C ALA A 500 -0.73 -16.24 -3.69
N VAL A 501 0.29 -15.43 -3.97
CA VAL A 501 1.33 -15.07 -2.99
C VAL A 501 0.74 -14.32 -1.80
N GLU A 502 -0.15 -13.33 -2.01
CA GLU A 502 -0.84 -12.67 -0.89
C GLU A 502 -1.71 -13.63 -0.07
N ALA A 503 -2.33 -14.62 -0.72
CA ALA A 503 -3.06 -15.69 -0.04
C ALA A 503 -2.14 -16.58 0.80
N ALA A 504 -0.96 -16.94 0.28
CA ALA A 504 0.05 -17.72 1.02
C ALA A 504 0.57 -16.95 2.25
N VAL A 505 0.86 -15.65 2.11
CA VAL A 505 1.28 -14.78 3.23
C VAL A 505 0.15 -14.59 4.25
N LYS A 506 -1.09 -14.42 3.81
CA LYS A 506 -2.28 -14.41 4.70
C LYS A 506 -2.44 -15.73 5.44
N LEU A 507 -2.19 -16.87 4.78
CA LEU A 507 -2.25 -18.19 5.39
C LEU A 507 -1.17 -18.36 6.45
N ALA A 508 0.09 -18.06 6.12
CA ALA A 508 1.21 -18.21 7.04
C ALA A 508 1.10 -17.31 8.29
N ARG A 509 0.79 -16.02 8.10
CA ARG A 509 0.56 -15.08 9.21
C ARG A 509 -0.63 -15.49 10.09
N ALA A 510 -1.71 -16.00 9.49
CA ALA A 510 -2.87 -16.47 10.24
C ALA A 510 -2.61 -17.79 10.99
N ALA A 511 -1.80 -18.69 10.45
CA ALA A 511 -1.45 -19.95 11.10
C ALA A 511 -0.50 -19.72 12.29
N THR A 512 0.65 -19.09 12.04
CA THR A 512 1.73 -18.90 13.02
C THR A 512 1.44 -17.78 14.05
N LYS A 513 0.57 -16.83 13.71
CA LYS A 513 0.35 -15.53 14.40
C LYS A 513 1.54 -14.56 14.33
N LYS A 514 2.58 -14.89 13.57
CA LYS A 514 3.81 -14.12 13.43
C LYS A 514 3.68 -13.07 12.30
N PRO A 515 4.31 -11.88 12.39
CA PRO A 515 4.18 -10.83 11.37
C PRO A 515 5.11 -10.96 10.15
N ASN A 516 6.33 -11.47 10.29
CA ASN A 516 7.40 -11.24 9.31
C ASN A 516 7.51 -12.35 8.26
N ILE A 517 8.03 -12.02 7.08
CA ILE A 517 8.29 -12.93 5.97
C ILE A 517 9.75 -12.76 5.53
N ILE A 518 10.47 -13.85 5.28
CA ILE A 518 11.80 -13.82 4.65
C ILE A 518 11.66 -14.20 3.17
N VAL A 519 12.29 -13.43 2.29
CA VAL A 519 12.35 -13.62 0.84
C VAL A 519 13.80 -13.81 0.38
N MET A 520 13.99 -14.36 -0.81
CA MET A 520 15.33 -14.55 -1.39
C MET A 520 15.80 -13.32 -2.16
N GLN A 521 17.10 -13.04 -2.13
CA GLN A 521 17.74 -12.08 -3.03
C GLN A 521 17.62 -12.57 -4.50
N GLY A 522 17.20 -11.67 -5.40
CA GLY A 522 16.88 -12.04 -6.78
C GLY A 522 15.44 -12.51 -7.03
N SER A 523 14.58 -12.63 -6.02
CA SER A 523 13.20 -13.13 -6.17
C SER A 523 12.28 -12.23 -7.02
N TYR A 524 11.20 -12.80 -7.55
CA TYR A 524 10.06 -12.08 -8.09
C TYR A 524 8.74 -12.75 -7.71
N HIS A 525 7.99 -12.07 -6.84
CA HIS A 525 6.71 -12.58 -6.32
C HIS A 525 5.50 -11.77 -6.82
N GLY A 526 5.72 -10.67 -7.55
CA GLY A 526 4.65 -9.86 -8.16
C GLY A 526 4.86 -8.34 -8.06
N ARG A 527 3.76 -7.61 -8.27
CA ARG A 527 3.71 -6.13 -8.41
C ARG A 527 2.57 -5.44 -7.63
N THR A 528 1.83 -6.16 -6.79
CA THR A 528 0.94 -5.54 -5.78
C THR A 528 1.80 -4.90 -4.68
N ASN A 529 1.25 -4.01 -3.85
CA ASN A 529 2.04 -3.38 -2.77
C ASN A 529 2.71 -4.43 -1.84
N ALA A 530 2.04 -5.55 -1.57
CA ALA A 530 2.61 -6.67 -0.83
C ALA A 530 3.65 -7.44 -1.64
N THR A 531 3.37 -7.82 -2.88
CA THR A 531 4.29 -8.66 -3.66
C THR A 531 5.50 -7.91 -4.20
N ALA A 532 5.38 -6.62 -4.52
CA ALA A 532 6.50 -5.72 -4.77
C ALA A 532 7.41 -5.58 -3.53
N SER A 533 6.84 -5.59 -2.31
CA SER A 533 7.66 -5.60 -1.08
C SER A 533 8.52 -6.86 -0.96
N MET A 534 8.10 -7.97 -1.57
CA MET A 534 8.76 -9.28 -1.52
C MET A 534 9.68 -9.55 -2.73
N THR A 535 9.50 -8.84 -3.83
CA THR A 535 10.34 -8.93 -5.03
C THR A 535 11.73 -8.31 -4.81
N ARG A 536 12.80 -9.02 -5.15
CA ARG A 536 14.22 -8.62 -4.99
C ARG A 536 15.08 -8.83 -6.25
N SER A 537 14.47 -9.04 -7.41
CA SER A 537 15.13 -9.18 -8.72
C SER A 537 15.60 -7.86 -9.31
N LYS A 538 14.78 -6.79 -9.29
CA LYS A 538 15.10 -5.43 -9.78
C LYS A 538 14.36 -4.36 -8.98
N THR A 539 14.92 -3.16 -8.84
CA THR A 539 14.31 -2.04 -8.07
C THR A 539 13.00 -1.54 -8.66
N ILE A 540 12.94 -1.43 -10.00
CA ILE A 540 11.82 -0.90 -10.80
C ILE A 540 10.45 -1.54 -10.50
N TYR A 541 10.41 -2.72 -9.86
CA TYR A 541 9.15 -3.38 -9.46
C TYR A 541 8.52 -2.79 -8.19
N GLY A 542 9.23 -1.95 -7.43
CA GLY A 542 8.72 -1.27 -6.23
C GLY A 542 9.22 0.18 -6.02
N GLU A 543 10.26 0.58 -6.74
CA GLU A 543 10.78 1.96 -6.80
C GLU A 543 9.66 2.96 -7.15
N GLY A 544 9.57 4.08 -6.42
CA GLY A 544 8.50 5.08 -6.57
C GLY A 544 7.12 4.69 -6.04
N HIS A 545 6.89 3.43 -5.65
CA HIS A 545 5.57 2.91 -5.21
C HIS A 545 5.43 2.79 -3.68
N GLY A 546 6.34 3.42 -2.91
CA GLY A 546 6.41 3.30 -1.45
C GLY A 546 5.34 4.13 -0.68
N PRO A 547 5.05 3.78 0.58
CA PRO A 547 5.60 2.65 1.33
C PRO A 547 5.02 1.30 0.88
N LEU A 548 5.87 0.29 0.80
CA LEU A 548 5.50 -1.09 0.53
C LEU A 548 5.18 -1.83 1.84
N MET A 549 4.61 -3.03 1.76
CA MET A 549 4.28 -3.85 2.94
C MET A 549 5.51 -4.10 3.84
N GLY A 550 5.39 -3.71 5.12
CA GLY A 550 6.41 -3.95 6.14
C GLY A 550 6.47 -5.40 6.65
N GLY A 551 7.53 -5.71 7.41
CA GLY A 551 7.80 -7.06 7.91
C GLY A 551 8.26 -8.03 6.82
N VAL A 552 9.09 -7.55 5.89
CA VAL A 552 9.66 -8.36 4.80
C VAL A 552 11.17 -8.17 4.75
N PHE A 553 11.91 -9.27 4.94
CA PHE A 553 13.35 -9.31 5.07
C PHE A 553 13.94 -10.13 3.91
N ALA A 554 15.11 -9.74 3.40
CA ALA A 554 15.77 -10.47 2.32
C ALA A 554 16.99 -11.23 2.88
N SER A 555 17.17 -12.47 2.41
CA SER A 555 18.37 -13.27 2.65
C SER A 555 18.93 -13.82 1.34
N ALA A 556 20.16 -14.32 1.36
CA ALA A 556 20.88 -14.72 0.15
C ALA A 556 20.29 -15.99 -0.50
N PHE A 557 20.30 -16.03 -1.84
CA PHE A 557 20.02 -17.24 -2.61
C PHE A 557 21.36 -17.88 -3.04
N PRO A 558 21.51 -19.21 -3.03
CA PRO A 558 22.73 -19.88 -3.50
C PRO A 558 22.93 -19.68 -5.01
N TYR A 559 23.63 -18.60 -5.37
CA TYR A 559 23.94 -18.22 -6.74
C TYR A 559 25.33 -17.58 -6.81
N TYR A 560 26.26 -18.21 -7.53
CA TYR A 560 27.67 -17.81 -7.65
C TYR A 560 27.87 -16.30 -7.89
N SER A 561 27.18 -15.71 -8.87
CA SER A 561 27.30 -14.26 -9.18
C SER A 561 26.73 -13.32 -8.11
N GLN A 562 25.80 -13.78 -7.24
CA GLN A 562 25.37 -12.98 -6.07
C GLN A 562 26.44 -12.97 -4.97
N PHE A 563 27.15 -14.08 -4.78
CA PHE A 563 28.23 -14.20 -3.80
C PHE A 563 29.61 -13.72 -4.32
N GLY A 564 29.74 -13.44 -5.63
CA GLY A 564 31.02 -13.11 -6.26
C GLY A 564 31.99 -14.29 -6.35
N LEU A 565 31.48 -15.52 -6.30
CA LEU A 565 32.23 -16.77 -6.43
C LEU A 565 32.28 -17.20 -7.89
N SER A 566 33.32 -17.93 -8.29
CA SER A 566 33.37 -18.52 -9.64
C SER A 566 32.52 -19.81 -9.71
N PRO A 567 31.99 -20.20 -10.89
CA PRO A 567 31.15 -21.40 -11.04
C PRO A 567 31.85 -22.73 -10.69
N GLU A 568 33.19 -22.75 -10.67
CA GLU A 568 34.02 -23.89 -10.28
C GLU A 568 34.06 -24.10 -8.76
N THR A 569 33.51 -23.16 -7.97
CA THR A 569 33.41 -23.28 -6.51
C THR A 569 32.46 -24.44 -6.15
N PRO A 570 32.85 -25.38 -5.27
CA PRO A 570 31.98 -26.49 -4.87
C PRO A 570 30.62 -26.03 -4.34
N THR A 571 29.54 -26.58 -4.89
CA THR A 571 28.15 -26.18 -4.60
C THR A 571 27.83 -26.20 -3.10
N ASP A 572 28.39 -27.15 -2.34
CA ASP A 572 28.19 -27.23 -0.89
C ASP A 572 28.68 -25.99 -0.15
N LYS A 573 29.76 -25.33 -0.62
CA LYS A 573 30.26 -24.08 -0.03
C LYS A 573 29.35 -22.89 -0.35
N LEU A 574 28.73 -22.87 -1.54
CA LEU A 574 27.71 -21.88 -1.90
C LEU A 574 26.43 -22.06 -1.05
N VAL A 575 26.03 -23.32 -0.80
CA VAL A 575 24.87 -23.66 0.05
C VAL A 575 25.16 -23.33 1.52
N GLU A 576 26.35 -23.66 2.04
CA GLU A 576 26.81 -23.32 3.39
C GLU A 576 26.76 -21.80 3.63
N GLN A 577 27.27 -21.00 2.70
CA GLN A 577 27.21 -19.54 2.80
C GLN A 577 25.77 -19.01 2.75
N ALA A 578 24.89 -19.54 1.88
CA ALA A 578 23.50 -19.12 1.81
C ALA A 578 22.69 -19.49 3.07
N LEU A 579 22.90 -20.69 3.64
CA LEU A 579 22.27 -21.10 4.90
C LEU A 579 22.84 -20.34 6.10
N MET A 580 24.13 -19.98 6.08
CA MET A 580 24.74 -19.10 7.09
C MET A 580 24.09 -17.71 7.04
N GLN A 581 23.93 -17.11 5.85
CA GLN A 581 23.20 -15.85 5.69
C GLN A 581 21.74 -15.94 6.16
N MET A 582 21.04 -17.04 5.89
CA MET A 582 19.67 -17.28 6.41
C MET A 582 19.63 -17.27 7.94
N ARG A 583 20.59 -17.96 8.59
CA ARG A 583 20.69 -17.99 10.07
C ARG A 583 21.08 -16.61 10.64
N LEU A 584 21.91 -15.82 9.95
CA LEU A 584 22.17 -14.42 10.32
C LEU A 584 20.94 -13.52 10.16
N THR A 585 20.15 -13.65 9.08
CA THR A 585 18.88 -12.91 8.92
C THR A 585 17.94 -13.15 10.10
N LEU A 586 17.85 -14.40 10.58
CA LEU A 586 17.04 -14.78 11.75
C LEU A 586 17.61 -14.26 13.08
N GLN A 587 18.93 -14.11 13.22
CA GLN A 587 19.57 -13.60 14.44
C GLN A 587 19.65 -12.07 14.50
N GLN A 588 19.76 -11.38 13.36
CA GLN A 588 20.14 -9.97 13.29
C GLN A 588 19.04 -9.05 12.72
N GLN A 589 18.04 -9.59 12.00
CA GLN A 589 17.01 -8.78 11.33
C GLN A 589 15.58 -9.12 11.74
N THR A 590 15.24 -10.40 11.88
CA THR A 590 13.89 -10.84 12.27
C THR A 590 13.92 -12.10 13.11
N SER A 591 13.52 -12.00 14.37
CA SER A 591 13.49 -13.13 15.29
C SER A 591 12.71 -14.34 14.73
N PRO A 592 13.13 -15.59 14.99
CA PRO A 592 12.30 -16.77 14.75
C PRO A 592 10.91 -16.68 15.40
N SER A 593 10.78 -16.00 16.55
CA SER A 593 9.49 -15.77 17.21
C SER A 593 8.52 -14.97 16.35
N ASP A 594 9.04 -14.12 15.46
CA ASP A 594 8.27 -13.11 14.73
C ASP A 594 8.20 -13.41 13.23
N THR A 595 8.89 -14.45 12.76
CA THR A 595 8.95 -14.86 11.35
C THR A 595 7.92 -15.96 11.03
N ALA A 596 6.90 -15.62 10.24
CA ALA A 596 5.82 -16.53 9.84
C ALA A 596 6.22 -17.54 8.76
N ALA A 597 6.99 -17.09 7.77
CA ALA A 597 7.40 -17.93 6.64
C ALA A 597 8.72 -17.51 6.01
N ILE A 598 9.37 -18.48 5.39
CA ILE A 598 10.36 -18.28 4.33
C ILE A 598 9.65 -18.58 3.00
N ILE A 599 9.66 -17.63 2.07
CA ILE A 599 9.14 -17.81 0.70
C ILE A 599 10.29 -17.72 -0.30
N LEU A 600 10.28 -18.64 -1.28
CA LEU A 600 11.21 -18.63 -2.40
C LEU A 600 10.57 -19.20 -3.67
N GLU A 601 11.05 -18.74 -4.82
CA GLU A 601 10.94 -19.49 -6.07
C GLU A 601 11.97 -20.64 -6.04
N PRO A 602 11.59 -21.92 -6.24
CA PRO A 602 12.56 -23.03 -6.30
C PRO A 602 13.52 -22.93 -7.51
N VAL A 603 13.13 -22.19 -8.55
CA VAL A 603 14.02 -21.67 -9.61
C VAL A 603 13.73 -20.18 -9.78
N LEU A 604 14.71 -19.30 -9.50
CA LEU A 604 14.51 -17.85 -9.58
C LEU A 604 14.10 -17.42 -11.00
N GLY A 605 12.89 -16.88 -11.17
CA GLY A 605 12.35 -16.41 -12.45
C GLY A 605 13.05 -15.16 -12.94
N GLU A 606 12.57 -13.97 -12.53
CA GLU A 606 13.19 -12.71 -12.95
C GLU A 606 14.59 -12.47 -12.36
N GLY A 607 15.02 -13.32 -11.41
CA GLY A 607 16.38 -13.34 -10.86
C GLY A 607 17.44 -13.88 -11.82
N GLY A 608 17.07 -14.63 -12.86
CA GLY A 608 18.01 -15.12 -13.88
C GLY A 608 18.05 -16.62 -14.12
N TYR A 609 16.95 -17.35 -13.86
CA TYR A 609 16.79 -18.80 -14.09
C TYR A 609 17.85 -19.63 -13.35
N VAL A 610 17.98 -19.37 -12.05
CA VAL A 610 18.90 -20.06 -11.14
C VAL A 610 18.12 -21.10 -10.32
N PRO A 611 18.36 -22.42 -10.50
CA PRO A 611 17.74 -23.45 -9.67
C PRO A 611 18.33 -23.47 -8.26
N ALA A 612 17.50 -23.71 -7.25
CA ALA A 612 17.98 -23.97 -5.89
C ALA A 612 18.61 -25.38 -5.81
N PRO A 613 19.85 -25.53 -5.30
CA PRO A 613 20.41 -26.85 -5.03
C PRO A 613 19.55 -27.61 -3.98
N PRO A 614 19.33 -28.93 -4.13
CA PRO A 614 18.52 -29.71 -3.19
C PRO A 614 18.92 -29.54 -1.72
N ALA A 615 20.23 -29.52 -1.43
CA ALA A 615 20.76 -29.32 -0.07
C ALA A 615 20.38 -27.95 0.55
N PHE A 616 20.19 -26.90 -0.26
CA PHE A 616 19.67 -25.62 0.24
C PHE A 616 18.20 -25.75 0.63
N LEU A 617 17.39 -26.45 -0.16
CA LEU A 617 15.98 -26.70 0.17
C LEU A 617 15.84 -27.58 1.42
N HIS A 618 16.72 -28.58 1.60
CA HIS A 618 16.80 -29.36 2.85
C HIS A 618 17.16 -28.47 4.05
N GLY A 619 18.17 -27.60 3.90
CA GLY A 619 18.58 -26.66 4.95
C GLY A 619 17.47 -25.65 5.32
N LEU A 620 16.72 -25.13 4.34
CA LEU A 620 15.56 -24.27 4.60
C LEU A 620 14.43 -25.03 5.30
N ARG A 621 14.14 -26.29 4.92
CA ARG A 621 13.15 -27.14 5.59
C ARG A 621 13.53 -27.37 7.06
N GLN A 622 14.78 -27.74 7.33
CA GLN A 622 15.31 -27.89 8.68
C GLN A 622 15.17 -26.59 9.49
N ILE A 623 15.58 -25.44 8.95
CA ILE A 623 15.43 -24.13 9.60
C ILE A 623 13.95 -23.83 9.91
N CYS A 624 13.05 -24.14 8.98
CA CYS A 624 11.61 -23.97 9.17
C CYS A 624 11.07 -24.83 10.33
N ASP A 625 11.45 -26.10 10.39
CA ASP A 625 10.99 -27.06 11.39
C ASP A 625 11.58 -26.78 12.79
N GLU A 626 12.87 -26.41 12.86
CA GLU A 626 13.55 -25.96 14.08
C GLU A 626 12.85 -24.76 14.75
N ASN A 627 12.20 -23.89 13.97
CA ASN A 627 11.79 -22.55 14.41
C ASN A 627 10.27 -22.30 14.35
N ASN A 628 9.47 -23.31 13.96
CA ASN A 628 8.03 -23.16 13.67
C ASN A 628 7.78 -22.00 12.68
N ILE A 629 8.49 -22.03 11.56
CA ILE A 629 8.36 -21.12 10.41
C ILE A 629 7.86 -21.96 9.23
N LEU A 630 6.97 -21.43 8.39
CA LEU A 630 6.44 -22.18 7.25
C LEU A 630 7.31 -22.01 6.00
N LEU A 631 7.52 -23.09 5.24
CA LEU A 631 8.21 -23.04 3.96
C LEU A 631 7.19 -22.87 2.82
N ILE A 632 7.35 -21.80 2.03
CA ILE A 632 6.45 -21.48 0.92
C ILE A 632 7.22 -21.58 -0.41
N ALA A 633 6.81 -22.52 -1.28
CA ALA A 633 7.38 -22.69 -2.60
C ALA A 633 6.53 -21.94 -3.65
N ASP A 634 7.11 -20.89 -4.24
CA ASP A 634 6.49 -20.14 -5.32
C ASP A 634 6.83 -20.76 -6.69
N GLU A 635 5.97 -21.64 -7.17
CA GLU A 635 6.12 -22.33 -8.46
C GLU A 635 5.29 -21.68 -9.58
N VAL A 636 4.96 -20.39 -9.43
CA VAL A 636 4.30 -19.54 -10.44
C VAL A 636 5.10 -19.41 -11.75
N GLN A 637 6.36 -19.85 -11.82
CA GLN A 637 7.08 -20.01 -13.10
C GLN A 637 7.72 -21.39 -13.30
N SER A 638 8.23 -22.05 -12.26
CA SER A 638 8.96 -23.34 -12.38
C SER A 638 8.05 -24.58 -12.48
N GLY A 639 6.78 -24.45 -12.07
CA GLY A 639 5.80 -25.54 -12.06
C GLY A 639 5.10 -25.78 -13.39
N MET A 640 4.11 -26.67 -13.36
CA MET A 640 3.36 -27.16 -14.53
C MET A 640 4.27 -27.67 -15.65
N GLY A 641 5.17 -28.60 -15.31
CA GLY A 641 6.03 -29.31 -16.27
C GLY A 641 7.23 -28.54 -16.79
N ARG A 642 7.30 -27.22 -16.54
CA ARG A 642 8.26 -26.28 -17.13
C ARG A 642 9.73 -26.70 -16.94
N THR A 643 10.05 -27.27 -15.79
CA THR A 643 11.42 -27.65 -15.38
C THR A 643 11.76 -29.13 -15.62
N GLY A 644 10.85 -29.93 -16.20
CA GLY A 644 11.02 -31.37 -16.43
C GLY A 644 10.26 -32.26 -15.44
N LYS A 645 9.98 -31.76 -14.24
CA LYS A 645 8.98 -32.32 -13.30
C LYS A 645 7.70 -31.48 -13.37
N MET A 646 6.61 -32.01 -12.81
CA MET A 646 5.38 -31.22 -12.68
C MET A 646 5.59 -30.00 -11.77
N TRP A 647 6.39 -30.15 -10.70
CA TRP A 647 6.83 -29.08 -9.82
C TRP A 647 8.32 -29.26 -9.52
N PHE A 648 9.13 -28.20 -9.59
CA PHE A 648 10.58 -28.31 -9.41
C PHE A 648 10.97 -28.75 -8.00
N VAL A 649 10.20 -28.39 -6.97
CA VAL A 649 10.47 -28.77 -5.58
C VAL A 649 10.59 -30.29 -5.39
N GLN A 650 9.97 -31.09 -6.27
CA GLN A 650 10.07 -32.55 -6.30
C GLN A 650 11.51 -33.06 -6.49
N GLU A 651 12.40 -32.32 -7.16
CA GLU A 651 13.82 -32.70 -7.33
C GLU A 651 14.59 -32.78 -6.01
N SER A 652 14.09 -32.12 -4.96
CA SER A 652 14.69 -32.17 -3.61
C SER A 652 14.01 -33.15 -2.67
N GLY A 653 12.82 -33.65 -3.01
CA GLY A 653 11.94 -34.36 -2.08
C GLY A 653 11.43 -33.51 -0.90
N VAL A 654 11.75 -32.21 -0.84
CA VAL A 654 11.31 -31.32 0.24
C VAL A 654 9.82 -31.02 0.10
N ARG A 655 9.09 -31.18 1.20
CA ARG A 655 7.69 -30.76 1.30
C ARG A 655 7.60 -29.28 1.68
N PRO A 656 7.05 -28.39 0.82
CA PRO A 656 6.63 -27.06 1.25
C PRO A 656 5.35 -27.17 2.09
N ASP A 657 5.14 -26.22 3.01
CA ASP A 657 3.88 -26.13 3.76
C ASP A 657 2.79 -25.43 2.95
N ILE A 658 3.18 -24.56 2.02
CA ILE A 658 2.30 -23.95 1.02
C ILE A 658 2.99 -23.97 -0.34
N LEU A 659 2.34 -24.52 -1.36
CA LEU A 659 2.72 -24.38 -2.77
C LEU A 659 1.90 -23.27 -3.42
N ILE A 660 2.51 -22.44 -4.25
CA ILE A 660 1.84 -21.40 -5.05
C ILE A 660 1.97 -21.75 -6.53
N PHE A 661 0.87 -21.62 -7.30
CA PHE A 661 0.85 -21.90 -8.73
C PHE A 661 0.03 -20.87 -9.52
N ALA A 662 0.40 -20.64 -10.78
CA ALA A 662 -0.32 -19.81 -11.76
C ALA A 662 0.18 -20.13 -13.18
N LYS A 663 0.12 -19.15 -14.09
CA LYS A 663 0.68 -19.19 -15.46
C LYS A 663 0.28 -20.45 -16.24
N GLY A 664 1.18 -21.43 -16.33
CA GLY A 664 1.00 -22.67 -17.09
C GLY A 664 -0.21 -23.52 -16.67
N ILE A 665 -0.77 -23.31 -15.47
CA ILE A 665 -1.91 -24.10 -14.94
C ILE A 665 -3.14 -24.08 -15.86
N ALA A 666 -3.38 -22.97 -16.56
CA ALA A 666 -4.58 -22.76 -17.38
C ALA A 666 -4.26 -22.25 -18.80
N ASN A 667 -3.02 -22.45 -19.27
CA ASN A 667 -2.55 -22.17 -20.63
C ASN A 667 -3.10 -20.88 -21.27
N GLY A 668 -2.93 -19.75 -20.59
CA GLY A 668 -3.38 -18.42 -21.05
C GLY A 668 -4.59 -17.84 -20.30
N PHE A 669 -5.46 -18.68 -19.71
CA PHE A 669 -6.61 -18.19 -18.94
C PHE A 669 -6.18 -17.69 -17.54
N PRO A 670 -6.76 -16.60 -17.00
CA PRO A 670 -6.41 -16.11 -15.66
C PRO A 670 -6.82 -17.09 -14.56
N LEU A 671 -5.85 -17.86 -14.06
CA LEU A 671 -6.01 -18.72 -12.90
C LEU A 671 -4.69 -18.81 -12.12
N SER A 672 -4.82 -18.84 -10.80
CA SER A 672 -3.76 -19.15 -9.85
C SER A 672 -4.34 -19.84 -8.62
N GLY A 673 -3.49 -20.23 -7.69
CA GLY A 673 -3.94 -20.70 -6.38
C GLY A 673 -2.80 -21.06 -5.44
N ILE A 674 -3.21 -21.44 -4.24
CA ILE A 674 -2.34 -22.03 -3.23
C ILE A 674 -2.83 -23.44 -2.90
N ALA A 675 -1.91 -24.37 -2.71
CA ALA A 675 -2.17 -25.70 -2.17
C ALA A 675 -1.47 -25.87 -0.83
N SER A 676 -2.15 -26.46 0.15
CA SER A 676 -1.62 -26.75 1.48
C SER A 676 -2.38 -27.91 2.12
N SER A 677 -1.93 -28.38 3.27
CA SER A 677 -2.69 -29.33 4.08
C SER A 677 -3.98 -28.70 4.61
N LYS A 678 -5.04 -29.51 4.71
CA LYS A 678 -6.32 -29.14 5.31
C LYS A 678 -6.16 -28.53 6.69
N LYS A 679 -5.29 -29.12 7.51
CA LYS A 679 -4.93 -28.65 8.86
C LYS A 679 -4.42 -27.20 8.88
N LEU A 680 -3.68 -26.77 7.84
CA LEU A 680 -3.22 -25.39 7.74
C LEU A 680 -4.31 -24.49 7.13
N MET A 681 -4.93 -24.91 6.04
CA MET A 681 -5.92 -24.12 5.31
C MET A 681 -7.15 -23.77 6.16
N ASP A 682 -7.66 -24.74 6.93
CA ASP A 682 -8.83 -24.58 7.82
C ASP A 682 -8.57 -23.64 9.02
N LEU A 683 -7.34 -23.15 9.23
CA LEU A 683 -7.05 -22.08 10.20
C LEU A 683 -7.57 -20.71 9.73
N GLN A 684 -7.95 -20.59 8.45
CA GLN A 684 -8.69 -19.45 7.91
C GLN A 684 -10.14 -19.47 8.38
N LYS A 685 -10.66 -18.30 8.76
CA LYS A 685 -12.07 -18.18 9.16
C LYS A 685 -12.93 -18.07 7.90
N PRO A 686 -14.16 -18.62 7.88
CA PRO A 686 -15.11 -18.37 6.80
C PRO A 686 -15.20 -16.87 6.49
N GLY A 687 -14.96 -16.50 5.23
CA GLY A 687 -14.92 -15.11 4.76
C GLY A 687 -13.58 -14.36 4.90
N SER A 688 -12.52 -14.90 5.52
CA SER A 688 -11.17 -14.27 5.45
C SER A 688 -10.47 -14.51 4.11
N MET A 689 -10.95 -15.50 3.36
CA MET A 689 -10.55 -15.83 1.99
C MET A 689 -11.75 -15.67 1.04
N GLY A 690 -11.47 -15.28 -0.19
CA GLY A 690 -12.46 -15.00 -1.22
C GLY A 690 -11.88 -14.09 -2.30
N GLY A 691 -12.75 -13.65 -3.21
CA GLY A 691 -12.43 -12.82 -4.36
C GLY A 691 -13.50 -13.03 -5.42
N THR A 692 -13.88 -12.00 -6.18
CA THR A 692 -15.02 -12.12 -7.10
C THR A 692 -14.79 -13.19 -8.15
N TYR A 693 -13.62 -13.22 -8.80
CA TYR A 693 -13.33 -14.19 -9.87
C TYR A 693 -12.56 -15.43 -9.40
N ALA A 694 -12.38 -15.60 -8.08
CA ALA A 694 -11.66 -16.72 -7.46
C ALA A 694 -12.21 -18.09 -7.92
N GLY A 695 -11.40 -18.84 -8.68
CA GLY A 695 -11.82 -20.09 -9.30
C GLY A 695 -12.84 -19.94 -10.44
N ASN A 696 -12.62 -18.96 -11.33
CA ASN A 696 -13.48 -18.71 -12.50
C ASN A 696 -13.79 -20.01 -13.28
N ALA A 697 -15.06 -20.21 -13.61
CA ALA A 697 -15.53 -21.48 -14.17
C ALA A 697 -14.90 -21.84 -15.53
N VAL A 698 -14.68 -20.85 -16.40
CA VAL A 698 -14.03 -21.03 -17.72
C VAL A 698 -12.55 -21.34 -17.54
N ALA A 699 -11.86 -20.60 -16.67
CA ALA A 699 -10.45 -20.83 -16.38
C ALA A 699 -10.21 -22.20 -15.70
N CYS A 700 -11.12 -22.65 -14.84
CA CYS A 700 -11.07 -24.01 -14.29
C CYS A 700 -11.30 -25.10 -15.35
N ALA A 701 -12.17 -24.88 -16.34
CA ALA A 701 -12.34 -25.81 -17.46
C ALA A 701 -11.07 -25.87 -18.34
N ALA A 702 -10.46 -24.72 -18.64
CA ALA A 702 -9.19 -24.62 -19.35
C ALA A 702 -8.05 -25.33 -18.61
N ALA A 703 -7.94 -25.16 -17.29
CA ALA A 703 -6.95 -25.84 -16.46
C ALA A 703 -7.17 -27.36 -16.40
N THR A 704 -8.43 -27.80 -16.30
CA THR A 704 -8.80 -29.23 -16.34
C THR A 704 -8.34 -29.87 -17.66
N ALA A 705 -8.58 -29.21 -18.79
CA ALA A 705 -8.09 -29.67 -20.10
C ALA A 705 -6.56 -29.61 -20.23
N THR A 706 -5.92 -28.60 -19.62
CA THR A 706 -4.46 -28.46 -19.60
C THR A 706 -3.80 -29.64 -18.90
N ILE A 707 -4.26 -29.99 -17.69
CA ILE A 707 -3.72 -31.13 -16.91
C ILE A 707 -3.89 -32.46 -17.66
N LYS A 708 -5.01 -32.67 -18.35
CA LYS A 708 -5.21 -33.89 -19.15
C LYS A 708 -4.29 -33.94 -20.37
N ALA A 709 -4.10 -32.84 -21.09
CA ALA A 709 -3.14 -32.77 -22.19
C ALA A 709 -1.70 -33.11 -21.74
N PHE A 710 -1.28 -32.72 -20.52
CA PHE A 710 0.03 -33.13 -19.97
C PHE A 710 0.25 -34.65 -19.97
N GLN A 711 -0.80 -35.43 -19.67
CA GLN A 711 -0.77 -36.89 -19.62
C GLN A 711 -1.00 -37.49 -21.02
N GLU A 712 -2.06 -37.07 -21.71
CA GLU A 712 -2.50 -37.60 -23.00
C GLU A 712 -1.49 -37.35 -24.13
N GLU A 713 -0.80 -36.21 -24.10
CA GLU A 713 0.16 -35.77 -25.15
C GLU A 713 1.62 -35.92 -24.69
N LYS A 714 1.87 -36.59 -23.56
CA LYS A 714 3.21 -36.90 -23.02
C LYS A 714 4.15 -35.69 -22.95
N ILE A 715 3.63 -34.55 -22.49
CA ILE A 715 4.32 -33.26 -22.59
C ILE A 715 5.70 -33.29 -21.91
N LEU A 716 5.85 -34.00 -20.78
CA LEU A 716 7.13 -34.11 -20.07
C LEU A 716 8.21 -34.87 -20.87
N ASP A 717 7.84 -35.83 -21.72
CA ASP A 717 8.76 -36.55 -22.59
C ASP A 717 9.38 -35.58 -23.62
N ASN A 718 8.55 -34.70 -24.20
CA ASN A 718 9.04 -33.64 -25.09
C ASN A 718 9.88 -32.60 -24.33
N VAL A 719 9.50 -32.21 -23.10
CA VAL A 719 10.34 -31.34 -22.26
C VAL A 719 11.73 -31.95 -22.07
N ALA A 720 11.83 -33.24 -21.75
CA ALA A 720 13.11 -33.92 -21.59
C ALA A 720 13.94 -33.93 -22.90
N ALA A 721 13.31 -34.29 -24.03
CA ALA A 721 13.97 -34.34 -25.34
C ALA A 721 14.47 -32.95 -25.80
N ARG A 722 13.59 -31.93 -25.77
CA ARG A 722 13.89 -30.55 -26.18
C ARG A 722 14.87 -29.87 -25.22
N SER A 723 14.84 -30.22 -23.92
CA SER A 723 15.83 -29.76 -22.94
C SER A 723 17.24 -30.27 -23.26
N LYS A 724 17.39 -31.58 -23.55
CA LYS A 724 18.67 -32.16 -23.98
C LYS A 724 19.21 -31.46 -25.25
N GLN A 725 18.34 -31.18 -26.22
CA GLN A 725 18.69 -30.50 -27.46
C GLN A 725 19.24 -29.08 -27.22
N ILE A 726 18.50 -28.22 -26.50
CA ILE A 726 18.94 -26.84 -26.26
C ILE A 726 20.18 -26.76 -25.35
N PHE A 727 20.28 -27.62 -24.32
CA PHE A 727 21.46 -27.65 -23.45
C PHE A 727 22.70 -28.20 -24.13
N SER A 728 22.60 -29.12 -25.11
CA SER A 728 23.75 -29.49 -25.94
C SER A 728 24.18 -28.28 -26.76
N PHE A 729 23.28 -27.77 -27.63
CA PHE A 729 23.57 -26.69 -28.55
C PHE A 729 24.20 -25.45 -27.86
N LEU A 730 23.71 -25.04 -26.68
CA LEU A 730 24.27 -23.91 -25.95
C LEU A 730 25.68 -24.20 -25.41
N ARG A 731 25.95 -25.42 -24.93
CA ARG A 731 27.30 -25.84 -24.49
C ARG A 731 28.26 -25.96 -25.67
N ASP A 732 27.79 -26.54 -26.78
CA ASP A 732 28.56 -26.68 -28.02
C ASP A 732 28.91 -25.30 -28.60
N LEU A 733 27.98 -24.34 -28.52
CA LEU A 733 28.21 -22.94 -28.92
C LEU A 733 29.20 -22.24 -27.99
N LYS A 734 29.10 -22.38 -26.66
CA LYS A 734 30.09 -21.84 -25.71
C LYS A 734 31.48 -22.45 -25.93
N ALA A 735 31.56 -23.77 -26.16
CA ALA A 735 32.80 -24.49 -26.39
C ALA A 735 33.43 -24.26 -27.78
N SER A 736 32.72 -23.60 -28.71
CA SER A 736 33.16 -23.42 -30.09
C SER A 736 34.42 -22.56 -30.28
N GLY A 737 34.86 -21.83 -29.25
CA GLY A 737 35.98 -20.88 -29.32
C GLY A 737 35.71 -19.63 -30.17
N THR A 738 34.53 -19.53 -30.79
CA THR A 738 34.12 -18.35 -31.58
C THR A 738 33.95 -17.13 -30.70
N LYS A 739 34.10 -15.92 -31.27
CA LYS A 739 33.84 -14.67 -30.53
C LYS A 739 32.44 -14.62 -29.91
N ALA A 740 31.44 -15.22 -30.58
CA ALA A 740 30.09 -15.42 -30.07
C ALA A 740 30.05 -16.35 -28.84
N GLY A 741 30.64 -17.54 -28.95
CA GLY A 741 30.72 -18.51 -27.84
C GLY A 741 31.43 -17.96 -26.60
N ASN A 742 32.52 -17.21 -26.82
CA ASN A 742 33.33 -16.61 -25.76
C ASN A 742 32.62 -15.50 -24.97
N LEU A 743 31.47 -14.99 -25.45
CA LEU A 743 30.62 -14.09 -24.65
C LEU A 743 29.74 -14.83 -23.63
N ILE A 744 29.60 -16.16 -23.70
CA ILE A 744 28.69 -16.91 -22.82
C ILE A 744 29.41 -17.28 -21.51
N GLU A 745 29.07 -16.59 -20.42
CA GLU A 745 29.64 -16.83 -19.09
C GLU A 745 29.03 -18.08 -18.43
N ASP A 746 27.70 -18.22 -18.41
CA ASP A 746 27.01 -19.35 -17.77
C ASP A 746 25.76 -19.81 -18.55
N ILE A 747 25.44 -21.10 -18.44
CA ILE A 747 24.29 -21.79 -19.07
C ILE A 747 23.65 -22.70 -18.02
N ARG A 748 22.45 -22.32 -17.56
CA ARG A 748 21.81 -22.90 -16.36
C ARG A 748 20.29 -23.03 -16.52
N GLY A 749 19.65 -23.63 -15.52
CA GLY A 749 18.20 -23.84 -15.49
C GLY A 749 17.83 -25.33 -15.47
N SER A 750 16.58 -25.66 -15.81
CA SER A 750 16.11 -27.04 -15.93
C SER A 750 14.96 -27.15 -16.93
N GLY A 751 14.81 -28.29 -17.59
CA GLY A 751 13.75 -28.54 -18.58
C GLY A 751 13.78 -27.50 -19.70
N LEU A 752 12.67 -26.79 -19.90
CA LEU A 752 12.55 -25.68 -20.84
C LEU A 752 12.43 -24.33 -20.11
N MET A 753 13.21 -24.15 -19.05
CA MET A 753 13.44 -22.88 -18.34
C MET A 753 14.95 -22.67 -18.28
N VAL A 754 15.53 -22.16 -19.36
CA VAL A 754 17.01 -22.12 -19.57
C VAL A 754 17.51 -20.67 -19.59
N GLY A 755 18.48 -20.37 -18.73
CA GLY A 755 19.14 -19.07 -18.64
C GLY A 755 20.52 -19.11 -19.29
N VAL A 756 20.85 -18.06 -20.05
CA VAL A 756 22.17 -17.83 -20.66
C VAL A 756 22.67 -16.46 -20.22
N GLN A 757 23.79 -16.43 -19.51
CA GLN A 757 24.41 -15.22 -18.96
C GLN A 757 25.62 -14.82 -19.80
N PHE A 758 25.80 -13.52 -20.00
CA PHE A 758 26.88 -12.98 -20.82
C PHE A 758 27.99 -12.33 -20.01
N ALA A 759 29.22 -12.67 -20.36
CA ALA A 759 30.38 -11.88 -19.99
C ALA A 759 30.38 -10.58 -20.81
N ASN A 760 30.80 -9.47 -20.21
CA ASN A 760 31.08 -8.23 -20.92
C ASN A 760 32.55 -7.82 -20.71
N PRO A 761 33.43 -8.06 -21.69
CA PRO A 761 34.86 -7.77 -21.60
C PRO A 761 35.20 -6.29 -21.33
N GLU A 762 34.37 -5.34 -21.74
CA GLU A 762 34.59 -3.91 -21.45
C GLU A 762 34.44 -3.59 -19.94
N LEU A 763 33.77 -4.47 -19.19
CA LEU A 763 33.40 -4.31 -17.79
C LEU A 763 34.14 -5.30 -16.86
N GLN A 764 34.83 -6.29 -17.44
CA GLN A 764 35.32 -7.48 -16.74
C GLN A 764 36.75 -7.84 -17.20
N ARG A 765 37.77 -7.14 -16.70
CA ARG A 765 39.17 -7.59 -16.89
C ARG A 765 39.47 -8.91 -16.17
N ASP A 766 38.80 -9.15 -15.04
CA ASP A 766 38.90 -10.35 -14.21
C ASP A 766 37.49 -10.71 -13.66
N SER A 767 36.66 -11.43 -14.42
CA SER A 767 35.20 -11.53 -14.14
C SER A 767 34.84 -12.18 -12.79
N SER A 768 33.70 -11.75 -12.23
CA SER A 768 32.99 -12.41 -11.10
C SER A 768 31.67 -11.70 -10.75
N ASN A 769 31.62 -10.37 -10.83
CA ASN A 769 30.41 -9.56 -10.61
C ASN A 769 30.60 -8.12 -11.14
N THR A 770 29.68 -7.63 -11.98
CA THR A 770 29.62 -6.21 -12.43
C THR A 770 28.37 -5.47 -11.98
N ALA A 771 27.26 -6.17 -11.71
CA ALA A 771 25.96 -5.57 -11.43
C ALA A 771 25.93 -4.66 -10.17
N SER A 772 26.93 -4.80 -9.29
CA SER A 772 27.13 -3.94 -8.11
C SER A 772 28.45 -3.15 -8.10
N ARG A 773 29.28 -3.22 -9.16
CA ARG A 773 30.60 -2.53 -9.19
C ARG A 773 30.56 -1.11 -9.76
N HIS A 774 29.53 -0.77 -10.54
CA HIS A 774 29.37 0.56 -11.13
C HIS A 774 27.92 1.06 -11.03
N SER A 775 27.75 2.34 -10.72
CA SER A 775 26.43 2.98 -10.53
C SER A 775 25.76 3.49 -11.81
N GLN A 776 26.44 3.41 -12.95
CA GLN A 776 25.91 3.82 -14.26
C GLN A 776 25.41 2.61 -15.06
N SER A 777 24.42 2.82 -15.93
CA SER A 777 23.87 1.79 -16.80
C SER A 777 24.92 1.34 -17.83
N GLN A 778 25.60 0.23 -17.57
CA GLN A 778 26.62 -0.31 -18.46
C GLN A 778 25.98 -1.03 -19.66
N PRO A 779 26.64 -1.10 -20.83
CA PRO A 779 26.07 -1.76 -22.01
C PRO A 779 25.78 -3.23 -21.74
N GLN A 780 24.55 -3.68 -22.03
CA GLN A 780 24.13 -5.07 -21.90
C GLN A 780 24.08 -5.76 -23.27
N VAL A 781 24.48 -7.02 -23.31
CA VAL A 781 24.53 -7.89 -24.49
C VAL A 781 23.15 -8.53 -24.73
N ALA A 782 22.47 -9.02 -23.69
CA ALA A 782 21.18 -9.71 -23.85
C ALA A 782 20.10 -8.83 -24.54
N PRO A 783 19.92 -7.53 -24.22
CA PRO A 783 18.97 -6.67 -24.92
C PRO A 783 19.29 -6.45 -26.41
N LYS A 784 20.58 -6.45 -26.79
CA LYS A 784 20.99 -6.38 -28.21
C LYS A 784 20.57 -7.66 -28.94
N ILE A 785 20.89 -8.83 -28.38
CA ILE A 785 20.56 -10.13 -28.97
C ILE A 785 19.04 -10.29 -29.10
N VAL A 786 18.27 -9.85 -28.10
CA VAL A 786 16.80 -9.82 -28.17
C VAL A 786 16.30 -9.05 -29.40
N GLN A 787 16.85 -7.88 -29.71
CA GLN A 787 16.44 -7.12 -30.90
C GLN A 787 16.91 -7.78 -32.21
N GLU A 788 18.09 -8.42 -32.23
CA GLU A 788 18.53 -9.23 -33.37
C GLU A 788 17.66 -10.47 -33.62
N CYS A 789 17.13 -11.10 -32.57
CA CYS A 789 16.14 -12.17 -32.69
C CYS A 789 14.82 -11.66 -33.27
N VAL A 790 14.34 -10.48 -32.82
CA VAL A 790 13.11 -9.86 -33.35
C VAL A 790 13.25 -9.51 -34.84
N LYS A 791 14.42 -9.07 -35.29
CA LYS A 791 14.73 -8.85 -36.73
C LYS A 791 14.74 -10.14 -37.57
N ARG A 792 14.78 -11.31 -36.93
CA ARG A 792 14.78 -12.66 -37.54
C ARG A 792 13.50 -13.44 -37.18
N ASP A 793 12.41 -12.71 -36.95
CA ASP A 793 11.09 -13.25 -36.62
C ASP A 793 11.06 -14.20 -35.41
N MET A 794 11.84 -13.93 -34.36
CA MET A 794 11.83 -14.69 -33.11
C MET A 794 11.68 -13.80 -31.87
N LEU A 795 10.74 -14.14 -31.00
CA LEU A 795 10.54 -13.48 -29.70
C LEU A 795 11.36 -14.22 -28.63
N LEU A 796 12.31 -13.51 -28.02
CA LEU A 796 13.12 -13.95 -26.89
C LEU A 796 13.09 -12.87 -25.80
N LEU A 797 13.35 -13.23 -24.54
CA LEU A 797 13.35 -12.31 -23.42
C LEU A 797 14.72 -12.24 -22.73
N SER A 798 15.06 -11.07 -22.20
CA SER A 798 16.08 -10.91 -21.16
C SER A 798 15.45 -10.87 -19.76
N THR A 799 16.27 -11.02 -18.73
CA THR A 799 15.91 -10.81 -17.32
C THR A 799 17.17 -10.60 -16.43
N SER A 800 17.01 -10.60 -15.10
CA SER A 800 18.07 -10.37 -14.10
C SER A 800 18.76 -8.99 -14.15
N VAL A 801 19.65 -8.74 -13.19
CA VAL A 801 20.64 -7.66 -13.26
C VAL A 801 21.97 -8.14 -13.88
N PHE A 802 22.22 -9.45 -13.84
CA PHE A 802 23.45 -10.10 -14.35
C PHE A 802 23.38 -10.41 -15.86
N ASP A 803 22.80 -9.52 -16.67
CA ASP A 803 22.71 -9.60 -18.15
C ASP A 803 22.36 -11.00 -18.72
N VAL A 804 21.13 -11.45 -18.46
CA VAL A 804 20.68 -12.83 -18.72
C VAL A 804 19.63 -12.88 -19.83
N LEU A 805 19.82 -13.71 -20.85
CA LEU A 805 18.76 -14.20 -21.73
C LEU A 805 18.04 -15.39 -21.10
N ARG A 806 16.75 -15.53 -21.40
CA ARG A 806 15.93 -16.66 -20.96
C ARG A 806 15.13 -17.27 -22.10
N PHE A 807 15.30 -18.57 -22.28
CA PHE A 807 14.52 -19.41 -23.16
C PHE A 807 13.40 -20.06 -22.35
N ILE A 808 12.16 -19.77 -22.73
CA ILE A 808 10.96 -20.33 -22.09
C ILE A 808 9.85 -20.60 -23.14
N PRO A 809 10.13 -21.41 -24.19
CA PRO A 809 9.18 -21.71 -25.26
C PRO A 809 7.98 -22.54 -24.77
N PRO A 810 6.91 -22.72 -25.55
CA PRO A 810 5.91 -23.75 -25.26
C PRO A 810 6.56 -25.13 -25.10
N LEU A 811 6.05 -25.94 -24.18
CA LEU A 811 6.52 -27.31 -23.90
C LEU A 811 6.18 -28.28 -25.05
N THR A 812 5.30 -27.85 -25.95
CA THR A 812 4.91 -28.51 -27.20
C THR A 812 5.81 -28.18 -28.40
N ILE A 813 6.87 -27.38 -28.22
CA ILE A 813 7.83 -27.04 -29.29
C ILE A 813 8.42 -28.30 -29.95
N SER A 814 8.42 -28.35 -31.28
CA SER A 814 8.98 -29.46 -32.06
C SER A 814 10.52 -29.46 -32.09
N GLU A 815 11.10 -30.52 -32.65
CA GLU A 815 12.57 -30.65 -32.81
C GLU A 815 13.09 -29.64 -33.85
N GLU A 816 12.29 -29.39 -34.87
CA GLU A 816 12.52 -28.50 -36.00
C GLU A 816 12.38 -27.03 -35.57
N GLU A 817 11.34 -26.68 -34.80
CA GLU A 817 11.16 -25.35 -34.23
C GLU A 817 12.24 -25.02 -33.20
N MET A 818 12.65 -25.99 -32.36
CA MET A 818 13.78 -25.82 -31.45
C MET A 818 15.09 -25.62 -32.22
N SER A 819 15.35 -26.40 -33.27
CA SER A 819 16.53 -26.23 -34.12
C SER A 819 16.55 -24.85 -34.81
N LYS A 820 15.41 -24.39 -35.31
CA LYS A 820 15.23 -23.05 -35.88
C LYS A 820 15.51 -21.97 -34.83
N ALA A 821 15.00 -22.11 -33.60
CA ALA A 821 15.26 -21.17 -32.51
C ALA A 821 16.75 -21.08 -32.14
N CYS A 822 17.43 -22.24 -32.06
CA CYS A 822 18.86 -22.32 -31.84
C CYS A 822 19.66 -21.60 -32.93
N ASN A 823 19.33 -21.83 -34.22
CA ASN A 823 20.00 -21.18 -35.35
C ASN A 823 19.79 -19.65 -35.33
N ILE A 824 18.55 -19.18 -35.15
CA ILE A 824 18.26 -17.74 -35.07
C ILE A 824 19.00 -17.09 -33.89
N PHE A 825 19.07 -17.75 -32.73
CA PHE A 825 19.86 -17.25 -31.61
C PHE A 825 21.35 -17.18 -31.93
N LYS A 826 21.92 -18.22 -32.57
CA LYS A 826 23.32 -18.23 -32.99
C LYS A 826 23.65 -17.05 -33.90
N GLU A 827 22.89 -16.86 -34.99
CA GLU A 827 23.08 -15.75 -35.93
C GLU A 827 22.92 -14.38 -35.26
N SER A 828 22.02 -14.28 -34.28
CA SER A 828 21.77 -13.06 -33.50
C SER A 828 22.93 -12.74 -32.56
N LEU A 829 23.51 -13.76 -31.92
CA LEU A 829 24.70 -13.63 -31.07
C LEU A 829 25.96 -13.33 -31.90
N GLU A 830 26.12 -13.98 -33.06
CA GLU A 830 27.24 -13.73 -33.99
C GLU A 830 27.19 -12.31 -34.57
N ALA A 831 26.00 -11.75 -34.83
CA ALA A 831 25.84 -10.35 -35.21
C ALA A 831 26.28 -9.40 -34.07
N VAL A 832 25.75 -9.59 -32.85
CA VAL A 832 26.10 -8.73 -31.70
C VAL A 832 27.59 -8.84 -31.33
N ALA A 833 28.18 -10.04 -31.45
CA ALA A 833 29.60 -10.27 -31.18
C ALA A 833 30.55 -9.67 -32.24
N LYS A 834 30.04 -9.29 -33.42
CA LYS A 834 30.78 -8.61 -34.48
C LYS A 834 30.77 -7.08 -34.31
N ASP A 835 29.71 -6.54 -33.71
CA ASP A 835 29.55 -5.11 -33.38
C ASP A 835 30.15 -4.75 -32.00
N MET A 836 30.56 -5.76 -31.24
CA MET A 836 31.52 -5.70 -30.11
C MET A 836 32.89 -6.21 -30.57
#